data_AF-A0AAP3CP03-F1
#
_entry.id   AF-A0AAP3CP03-F1
#
_cell.length_a   1.000
_cell.length_b   1.000
_cell.length_c   1.000
_cell.angle_alpha   90.00
_cell.angle_beta   90.00
_cell.angle_gamma   90.00
#
_symmetry.space_group_name_H-M   'P 1'
#
loop_
_entity.id
_entity.type
_entity.pdbx_description
1 polymer ?
#
loop_
_entity_poly.entity_id
_entity_poly.type
_entity_poly.pdbx_seq_one_letter_code
_entity_poly.pdbx_strand_id
1 'polypeptide(L)'
;MNEKMRENYKETFKTMYHAFQNSGINSPLERAQAIAEDKIKTSYQDVKESDLESLALEMFELYGGYIDIPKSSILKGTGAKNWFDENTLPVYSYFWPRYRRYLEEYKHWERGNVDSIHESTNKILRSIGNPKSTEAFDVRGLVLGYVQSGKTANFTGLINKAFDVGYKLVIVLAGMHNDLRSQTQIRLEEEVVGRIDENTDEKIGVAKIRNDGPLVTTWTTKDKDITVAHAKKRDFLSRNLLVVKKNKSVLESLKEILSQSIMLSTKNEDVPVLIIDDEADQASVDTSNPNKEENPKTINKLIREILELFRKKSYVGYTATPFANLLIRTDAKHDTAGNDLYPKDFVVALPKPKGYCGPAEYFNVTGYLKDNKPLLLRHLNEEDLNLFNSMKKTIDSDKFNKVPKSMREAIFAFLIAIAVRNLRGQNGKHNSMLIHTSRFTDTQGTMTEVIERYYQELCNDILYNSHSSYITELKELYLNDHLLVQQEFDKQLPVYDWKEVFKKIKILVSNVRIMEINGQSGEALEYETYKDVGLNVIVVGGDKLSRGLTLEGLSVSYYYRGTNMYDTLMQMGRWFGFRTGYMDLCRIYTSETISDYFEHMAFVMVELRKEFEYVAKNENVTPEDYAIKMLDHEDMQLTSIAKMRYAKKLINYSGMRQTRIFDTREPIMKKNFDATLSLINEIETPITKLNNKLKMDTQYYISRDVASRRVIDFLKRYETSASVNKVNSKDIASFIERMNSKNKLQKFNVIIVGGTKSTLNSDNVKQAGLKKHPVNLGKIKLETAVIRAVEKEKNSTDKVDIGAIVASNQEFVDLEQPSQTERNKHNAALLVYPLHPGVKSFEKLGYEFNENFVPVGFAFSFPKITEKFTDDEGNVIEKQGKFIVNKTVKRGSKND
;
A
#
# COMPACT_ATOMS: atom_id res chain seq x y z
N MET A 1 1.30 -53.92 -17.39
CA MET A 1 2.18 -52.87 -17.93
C MET A 1 3.66 -53.27 -17.90
N ASN A 2 4.36 -53.18 -19.04
CA ASN A 2 5.82 -53.35 -19.16
C ASN A 2 6.54 -52.12 -18.59
N GLU A 3 7.57 -52.29 -17.76
CA GLU A 3 8.32 -51.20 -17.12
C GLU A 3 8.95 -50.24 -18.14
N LYS A 4 9.46 -50.78 -19.26
CA LYS A 4 10.01 -50.01 -20.38
C LYS A 4 8.95 -49.15 -21.09
N MET A 5 7.70 -49.62 -21.14
CA MET A 5 6.58 -48.87 -21.71
C MET A 5 6.19 -47.67 -20.82
N ARG A 6 6.19 -47.87 -19.49
CA ARG A 6 5.96 -46.81 -18.51
C ARG A 6 7.04 -45.73 -18.57
N GLU A 7 8.32 -46.11 -18.64
CA GLU A 7 9.42 -45.14 -18.77
C GLU A 7 9.33 -44.34 -20.07
N ASN A 8 9.09 -45.02 -21.20
CA ASN A 8 8.94 -44.35 -22.49
C ASN A 8 7.77 -43.37 -22.52
N TYR A 9 6.63 -43.71 -21.90
CA TYR A 9 5.49 -42.82 -21.78
C TYR A 9 5.88 -41.56 -20.98
N LYS A 10 6.46 -41.76 -19.79
CA LYS A 10 6.86 -40.68 -18.88
C LYS A 10 7.89 -39.74 -19.51
N GLU A 11 8.90 -40.29 -20.17
CA GLU A 11 9.96 -39.50 -20.82
C GLU A 11 9.41 -38.69 -21.99
N THR A 12 8.56 -39.31 -22.81
CA THR A 12 7.93 -38.64 -23.96
C THR A 12 6.99 -37.53 -23.49
N PHE A 13 6.12 -37.84 -22.53
CA PHE A 13 5.22 -36.86 -21.93
C PHE A 13 6.02 -35.70 -21.34
N LYS A 14 7.03 -35.98 -20.49
CA LYS A 14 7.85 -34.94 -19.85
C LYS A 14 8.52 -34.04 -20.89
N THR A 15 9.11 -34.62 -21.93
CA THR A 15 9.81 -33.88 -22.99
C THR A 15 8.84 -32.99 -23.76
N MET A 16 7.70 -33.53 -24.18
CA MET A 16 6.69 -32.78 -24.93
C MET A 16 5.99 -31.73 -24.07
N TYR A 17 5.70 -32.04 -22.81
CA TYR A 17 5.12 -31.11 -21.86
C TYR A 17 6.02 -29.88 -21.67
N HIS A 18 7.31 -30.09 -21.42
CA HIS A 18 8.27 -28.99 -21.32
C HIS A 18 8.41 -28.23 -22.64
N ALA A 19 8.41 -28.92 -23.79
CA ALA A 19 8.46 -28.25 -25.09
C ALA A 19 7.23 -27.35 -25.33
N PHE A 20 6.02 -27.83 -25.03
CA PHE A 20 4.78 -27.08 -25.22
C PHE A 20 4.60 -25.95 -24.22
N GLN A 21 4.97 -26.18 -22.96
CA GLN A 21 4.97 -25.14 -21.95
C GLN A 21 5.98 -24.03 -22.27
N ASN A 22 7.18 -24.39 -22.76
CA ASN A 22 8.18 -23.41 -23.18
C ASN A 22 7.79 -22.67 -24.47
N SER A 23 6.89 -23.23 -25.27
CA SER A 23 6.41 -22.65 -26.54
C SER A 23 5.09 -21.88 -26.40
N GLY A 24 4.51 -21.80 -25.19
CA GLY A 24 3.26 -21.06 -24.93
C GLY A 24 2.01 -21.67 -25.58
N ILE A 25 2.02 -22.97 -25.89
CA ILE A 25 0.87 -23.65 -26.51
C ILE A 25 -0.20 -23.94 -25.44
N ASN A 26 -1.47 -23.62 -25.74
CA ASN A 26 -2.61 -23.94 -24.89
C ASN A 26 -2.73 -25.45 -24.63
N SER A 27 -3.08 -25.80 -23.39
CA SER A 27 -3.22 -27.17 -22.92
C SER A 27 -1.95 -28.03 -23.13
N PRO A 28 -0.78 -27.61 -22.61
CA PRO A 28 0.47 -28.35 -22.79
C PRO A 28 0.39 -29.76 -22.21
N LEU A 29 -0.44 -29.95 -21.18
CA LEU A 29 -0.67 -31.23 -20.53
C LEU A 29 -1.45 -32.20 -21.42
N GLU A 30 -2.61 -31.78 -21.94
CA GLU A 30 -3.45 -32.59 -22.83
C GLU A 30 -2.73 -32.95 -24.13
N ARG A 31 -1.91 -32.04 -24.67
CA ARG A 31 -1.11 -32.29 -25.87
C ARG A 31 0.08 -33.23 -25.62
N ALA A 32 0.76 -33.07 -24.49
CA ALA A 32 1.84 -33.98 -24.10
C ALA A 32 1.31 -35.39 -23.84
N GLN A 33 0.13 -35.50 -23.22
CA GLN A 33 -0.61 -36.74 -23.04
C GLN A 33 -0.89 -37.40 -24.38
N ALA A 34 -1.55 -36.70 -25.31
CA ALA A 34 -1.93 -37.25 -26.61
C ALA A 34 -0.72 -37.79 -27.39
N ILE A 35 0.42 -37.09 -27.37
CA ILE A 35 1.64 -37.55 -28.05
C ILE A 35 2.29 -38.74 -27.34
N ALA A 36 2.29 -38.75 -26.01
CA ALA A 36 2.81 -39.88 -25.25
C ALA A 36 1.96 -41.14 -25.49
N GLU A 37 0.64 -41.00 -25.49
CA GLU A 37 -0.31 -42.09 -25.80
C GLU A 37 -0.13 -42.60 -27.23
N ASP A 38 -0.07 -41.71 -28.22
CA ASP A 38 0.11 -42.07 -29.64
C ASP A 38 1.44 -42.81 -29.88
N LYS A 39 2.52 -42.33 -29.24
CA LYS A 39 3.83 -42.98 -29.33
C LYS A 39 3.81 -44.38 -28.69
N ILE A 40 3.13 -44.56 -27.56
CA ILE A 40 3.01 -45.88 -26.93
C ILE A 40 2.13 -46.81 -27.76
N LYS A 41 0.99 -46.34 -28.28
CA LYS A 41 0.12 -47.11 -29.19
C LYS A 41 0.85 -47.55 -30.47
N THR A 42 1.81 -46.77 -30.94
CA THR A 42 2.63 -47.09 -32.13
C THR A 42 3.81 -48.01 -31.82
N SER A 43 4.39 -47.93 -30.61
CA SER A 43 5.66 -48.61 -30.27
C SER A 43 5.48 -49.99 -29.64
N TYR A 44 4.27 -50.34 -29.19
CA TYR A 44 3.99 -51.58 -28.46
C TYR A 44 2.74 -52.28 -28.98
N GLN A 45 2.79 -53.61 -29.10
CA GLN A 45 1.60 -54.44 -29.34
C GLN A 45 0.90 -54.73 -28.01
N ASP A 46 -0.44 -54.80 -28.01
CA ASP A 46 -1.30 -55.06 -26.83
C ASP A 46 -1.32 -53.98 -25.73
N VAL A 47 -1.45 -52.69 -26.10
CA VAL A 47 -1.63 -51.58 -25.15
C VAL A 47 -3.07 -51.55 -24.63
N LYS A 48 -3.27 -51.70 -23.32
CA LYS A 48 -4.59 -51.57 -22.67
C LYS A 48 -4.92 -50.10 -22.40
N GLU A 49 -6.16 -49.69 -22.69
CA GLU A 49 -6.64 -48.33 -22.40
C GLU A 49 -6.47 -47.97 -20.91
N SER A 50 -6.75 -48.91 -20.01
CA SER A 50 -6.59 -48.74 -18.56
C SER A 50 -5.16 -48.44 -18.11
N ASP A 51 -4.16 -48.96 -18.83
CA ASP A 51 -2.74 -48.70 -18.52
C ASP A 51 -2.37 -47.26 -18.93
N LEU A 52 -2.92 -46.77 -20.06
CA LEU A 52 -2.75 -45.38 -20.50
C LEU A 52 -3.47 -44.39 -19.57
N GLU A 53 -4.69 -44.70 -19.16
CA GLU A 53 -5.44 -43.88 -18.20
C GLU A 53 -4.70 -43.75 -16.86
N SER A 54 -4.15 -44.86 -16.33
CA SER A 54 -3.36 -44.83 -15.10
C SER A 54 -2.08 -44.00 -15.24
N LEU A 55 -1.41 -44.07 -16.39
CA LEU A 55 -0.22 -43.26 -16.67
C LEU A 55 -0.57 -41.78 -16.88
N ALA A 56 -1.69 -41.49 -17.54
CA ALA A 56 -2.20 -40.14 -17.71
C ALA A 56 -2.55 -39.52 -16.36
N LEU A 57 -3.20 -40.26 -15.45
CA LEU A 57 -3.51 -39.81 -14.10
C LEU A 57 -2.24 -39.54 -13.29
N GLU A 58 -1.25 -40.43 -13.35
CA GLU A 58 0.06 -40.24 -12.70
C GLU A 58 0.77 -38.98 -13.21
N MET A 59 0.73 -38.72 -14.52
CA MET A 59 1.29 -37.49 -15.08
C MET A 59 0.42 -36.26 -14.76
N PHE A 60 -0.89 -36.41 -14.62
CA PHE A 60 -1.77 -35.34 -14.17
C PHE A 60 -1.54 -35.00 -12.69
N GLU A 61 -1.21 -35.95 -11.82
CA GLU A 61 -0.82 -35.62 -10.45
C GLU A 61 0.53 -34.90 -10.40
N LEU A 62 1.50 -35.34 -11.22
CA LEU A 62 2.84 -34.75 -11.24
C LEU A 62 2.90 -33.38 -11.95
N TYR A 63 2.06 -33.14 -12.95
CA TYR A 63 2.12 -31.96 -13.83
C TYR A 63 0.81 -31.17 -13.90
N GLY A 64 -0.32 -31.80 -13.57
CA GLY A 64 -1.69 -31.25 -13.63
C GLY A 64 -2.22 -30.75 -12.30
N GLY A 65 -1.36 -30.66 -11.29
CA GLY A 65 -1.60 -29.80 -10.15
C GLY A 65 -1.89 -28.38 -10.65
N TYR A 66 -3.17 -28.03 -10.71
CA TYR A 66 -3.63 -26.65 -10.72
C TYR A 66 -3.04 -25.99 -9.49
N ILE A 67 -1.81 -25.49 -9.62
CA ILE A 67 -1.36 -24.37 -8.83
C ILE A 67 -2.32 -23.28 -9.26
N ASP A 68 -3.30 -22.98 -8.43
CA ASP A 68 -4.08 -21.76 -8.59
C ASP A 68 -3.08 -20.63 -8.43
N ILE A 69 -2.47 -20.20 -9.54
CA ILE A 69 -1.46 -19.16 -9.54
C ILE A 69 -2.25 -17.87 -9.28
N PRO A 70 -2.11 -17.25 -8.10
CA PRO A 70 -2.89 -16.07 -7.79
C PRO A 70 -2.55 -14.98 -8.81
N LYS A 71 -3.57 -14.52 -9.55
CA LYS A 71 -3.39 -13.55 -10.62
C LYS A 71 -3.14 -12.17 -10.01
N SER A 72 -2.06 -11.50 -10.42
CA SER A 72 -1.89 -10.07 -10.11
C SER A 72 -3.01 -9.22 -10.70
N SER A 73 -3.52 -8.28 -9.89
CA SER A 73 -4.41 -7.23 -10.36
C SER A 73 -3.63 -6.12 -11.05
N ILE A 74 -4.22 -5.57 -12.11
CA ILE A 74 -3.64 -4.47 -12.88
C ILE A 74 -4.71 -3.40 -13.05
N LEU A 75 -4.48 -2.25 -12.41
CA LEU A 75 -5.23 -1.04 -12.67
C LEU A 75 -4.67 -0.38 -13.93
N LYS A 76 -5.43 -0.37 -15.03
CA LYS A 76 -5.01 0.16 -16.34
C LYS A 76 -6.25 0.52 -17.16
N GLY A 77 -6.21 1.66 -17.86
CA GLY A 77 -7.32 2.16 -18.67
C GLY A 77 -7.09 2.11 -20.18
N THR A 78 -8.11 2.47 -20.96
CA THR A 78 -8.16 2.37 -22.44
C THR A 78 -7.03 3.09 -23.17
N GLY A 79 -6.43 4.13 -22.58
CA GLY A 79 -5.30 4.87 -23.17
C GLY A 79 -3.98 4.09 -23.21
N ALA A 80 -3.85 3.02 -22.42
CA ALA A 80 -2.60 2.29 -22.29
C ALA A 80 -2.58 1.09 -23.26
N LYS A 81 -1.91 1.28 -24.41
CA LYS A 81 -1.81 0.27 -25.48
C LYS A 81 -1.04 -0.98 -24.99
N ASN A 82 -1.73 -2.10 -24.77
CA ASN A 82 -1.09 -3.41 -24.75
C ASN A 82 -0.52 -3.67 -26.15
N TRP A 83 0.75 -4.01 -26.24
CA TRP A 83 1.40 -4.34 -27.52
C TRP A 83 1.55 -5.86 -27.74
N PHE A 84 1.05 -6.66 -26.79
CA PHE A 84 0.80 -8.10 -26.89
C PHE A 84 -0.25 -8.51 -25.86
N ASP A 85 -0.92 -9.65 -26.07
CA ASP A 85 -1.91 -10.23 -25.16
C ASP A 85 -1.40 -11.51 -24.46
N GLU A 86 -2.23 -12.12 -23.62
CA GLU A 86 -1.87 -13.34 -22.88
C GLU A 86 -1.70 -14.56 -23.79
N ASN A 87 -2.28 -14.54 -25.00
CA ASN A 87 -2.21 -15.62 -25.99
C ASN A 87 -1.08 -15.42 -27.02
N THR A 88 -0.49 -14.23 -27.08
CA THR A 88 0.52 -13.83 -28.08
C THR A 88 1.79 -13.33 -27.39
N LEU A 89 2.28 -14.11 -26.43
CA LEU A 89 3.48 -13.74 -25.68
C LEU A 89 4.68 -13.51 -26.62
N PRO A 90 5.52 -12.48 -26.35
CA PRO A 90 6.75 -12.27 -27.08
C PRO A 90 7.68 -13.48 -26.92
N VAL A 91 8.45 -13.77 -27.96
CA VAL A 91 9.47 -14.81 -27.91
C VAL A 91 10.61 -14.35 -27.00
N TYR A 92 10.83 -15.09 -25.90
CA TYR A 92 11.96 -14.89 -25.01
C TYR A 92 13.12 -15.78 -25.42
N SER A 93 14.12 -15.20 -26.09
CA SER A 93 15.16 -15.97 -26.79
C SER A 93 16.33 -16.42 -25.91
N TYR A 94 16.70 -15.64 -24.89
CA TYR A 94 17.95 -15.86 -24.18
C TYR A 94 17.87 -15.53 -22.70
N PHE A 95 17.52 -14.28 -22.35
CA PHE A 95 17.68 -13.77 -20.99
C PHE A 95 16.69 -14.40 -20.01
N TRP A 96 15.40 -14.36 -20.33
CA TRP A 96 14.37 -14.91 -19.44
C TRP A 96 14.46 -16.44 -19.27
N PRO A 97 14.59 -17.28 -20.32
CA PRO A 97 14.72 -18.73 -20.15
C PRO A 97 15.90 -19.11 -19.28
N ARG A 98 17.03 -18.40 -19.43
CA ARG A 98 18.23 -18.59 -18.63
C ARG A 98 17.98 -18.26 -17.15
N TYR A 99 17.33 -17.14 -16.86
CA TYR A 99 17.00 -16.74 -15.50
C TYR A 99 15.99 -17.69 -14.84
N ARG A 100 14.94 -18.09 -15.58
CA ARG A 100 13.92 -19.06 -15.12
C ARG A 100 14.58 -20.35 -14.64
N ARG A 101 15.45 -20.94 -15.48
CA ARG A 101 16.21 -22.14 -15.15
C ARG A 101 17.16 -21.93 -13.97
N TYR A 102 17.81 -20.78 -13.86
CA TYR A 102 18.67 -20.49 -12.71
C TYR A 102 17.89 -20.48 -11.37
N LEU A 103 16.68 -19.91 -11.35
CA LEU A 103 15.82 -19.94 -10.17
C LEU A 103 15.40 -21.37 -9.80
N GLU A 104 15.02 -22.19 -10.77
CA GLU A 104 14.55 -23.56 -10.57
C GLU A 104 15.70 -24.53 -10.22
N GLU A 105 16.79 -24.52 -11.00
CA GLU A 105 17.87 -25.52 -10.93
C GLU A 105 18.91 -25.21 -9.86
N TYR A 106 19.25 -23.93 -9.64
CA TYR A 106 20.32 -23.52 -8.71
C TYR A 106 19.82 -22.88 -7.43
N LYS A 107 18.78 -22.04 -7.51
CA LYS A 107 18.16 -21.48 -6.29
C LYS A 107 17.12 -22.41 -5.67
N HIS A 108 16.76 -23.50 -6.36
CA HIS A 108 15.76 -24.48 -5.93
C HIS A 108 14.41 -23.85 -5.55
N TRP A 109 14.02 -22.79 -6.27
CA TRP A 109 12.72 -22.17 -6.06
C TRP A 109 11.60 -23.08 -6.55
N GLU A 110 10.52 -23.16 -5.78
CA GLU A 110 9.33 -23.87 -6.20
C GLU A 110 8.80 -23.33 -7.53
N ARG A 111 8.43 -24.25 -8.43
CA ARG A 111 7.96 -23.92 -9.77
C ARG A 111 6.83 -22.90 -9.78
N GLY A 112 5.85 -23.04 -8.90
CA GLY A 112 4.73 -22.09 -8.78
C GLY A 112 5.16 -20.66 -8.44
N ASN A 113 6.23 -20.47 -7.66
CA ASN A 113 6.77 -19.14 -7.37
C ASN A 113 7.46 -18.54 -8.60
N VAL A 114 8.17 -19.36 -9.38
CA VAL A 114 8.82 -18.94 -10.63
C VAL A 114 7.78 -18.59 -11.70
N ASP A 115 6.71 -19.38 -11.82
CA ASP A 115 5.61 -19.13 -12.75
C ASP A 115 4.81 -17.87 -12.34
N SER A 116 4.64 -17.60 -11.04
CA SER A 116 4.07 -16.33 -10.55
C SER A 116 4.92 -15.11 -10.98
N ILE A 117 6.25 -15.23 -10.95
CA ILE A 117 7.15 -14.20 -11.50
C ILE A 117 6.96 -14.09 -13.01
N HIS A 118 6.85 -15.21 -13.73
CA HIS A 118 6.61 -15.20 -15.17
C HIS A 118 5.35 -14.39 -15.52
N GLU A 119 4.23 -14.72 -14.90
CA GLU A 119 2.94 -14.08 -15.17
C GLU A 119 2.93 -12.60 -14.81
N SER A 120 3.38 -12.27 -13.60
CA SER A 120 3.40 -10.88 -13.13
C SER A 120 4.35 -10.01 -13.97
N THR A 121 5.49 -10.52 -14.41
CA THR A 121 6.42 -9.77 -15.29
C THR A 121 5.90 -9.63 -16.72
N ASN A 122 5.14 -10.60 -17.27
CA ASN A 122 4.45 -10.44 -18.55
C ASN A 122 3.44 -9.28 -18.49
N LYS A 123 2.68 -9.23 -17.39
CA LYS A 123 1.69 -8.18 -17.11
C LYS A 123 2.30 -6.79 -16.96
N ILE A 124 3.47 -6.69 -16.35
CA ILE A 124 4.21 -5.42 -16.27
C ILE A 124 4.80 -5.07 -17.64
N LEU A 125 5.38 -6.04 -18.36
CA LEU A 125 5.99 -5.84 -19.68
C LEU A 125 4.98 -5.34 -20.73
N ARG A 126 3.77 -5.90 -20.77
CA ARG A 126 2.70 -5.41 -21.65
C ARG A 126 2.19 -4.01 -21.27
N SER A 127 2.52 -3.54 -20.06
CA SER A 127 2.10 -2.25 -19.53
C SER A 127 3.12 -1.14 -19.72
N ILE A 128 4.38 -1.48 -19.97
CA ILE A 128 5.41 -0.54 -20.43
C ILE A 128 5.39 -0.40 -21.96
N GLY A 129 6.07 0.62 -22.49
CA GLY A 129 6.01 0.95 -23.92
C GLY A 129 6.59 -0.14 -24.83
N ASN A 130 6.09 -0.26 -26.06
CA ASN A 130 6.65 -1.20 -27.03
C ASN A 130 8.04 -0.70 -27.49
N PRO A 131 9.15 -1.40 -27.20
CA PRO A 131 10.49 -0.95 -27.57
C PRO A 131 10.70 -0.90 -29.09
N LYS A 132 9.88 -1.61 -29.87
CA LYS A 132 9.89 -1.62 -31.35
C LYS A 132 8.99 -0.54 -31.96
N SER A 133 8.27 0.24 -31.15
CA SER A 133 7.44 1.34 -31.63
C SER A 133 8.28 2.37 -32.39
N THR A 134 7.75 2.88 -33.49
CA THR A 134 8.29 4.05 -34.20
C THR A 134 7.90 5.35 -33.52
N GLU A 135 6.83 5.36 -32.74
CA GLU A 135 6.33 6.52 -31.98
C GLU A 135 7.04 6.66 -30.63
N ALA A 136 7.12 7.91 -30.16
CA ALA A 136 7.60 8.25 -28.82
C ALA A 136 6.59 7.78 -27.75
N PHE A 137 7.06 7.48 -26.54
CA PHE A 137 6.19 7.12 -25.42
C PHE A 137 6.78 7.56 -24.07
N ASP A 138 5.91 7.95 -23.14
CA ASP A 138 6.22 8.27 -21.74
C ASP A 138 5.26 7.50 -20.85
N VAL A 139 5.67 6.31 -20.43
CA VAL A 139 4.88 5.39 -19.62
C VAL A 139 5.40 5.37 -18.19
N ARG A 140 4.51 5.56 -17.21
CA ARG A 140 4.83 5.59 -15.77
C ARG A 140 3.88 4.69 -15.01
N GLY A 141 4.44 3.69 -14.32
CA GLY A 141 3.66 2.76 -13.53
C GLY A 141 4.26 2.45 -12.18
N LEU A 142 3.47 1.79 -11.34
CA LEU A 142 3.85 1.36 -9.99
C LEU A 142 3.61 -0.13 -9.82
N VAL A 143 4.57 -0.82 -9.22
CA VAL A 143 4.46 -2.22 -8.82
C VAL A 143 4.47 -2.30 -7.30
N LEU A 144 3.34 -2.74 -6.74
CA LEU A 144 3.17 -2.95 -5.31
C LEU A 144 3.49 -4.41 -4.95
N GLY A 145 4.62 -4.63 -4.29
CA GLY A 145 4.96 -5.91 -3.67
C GLY A 145 4.65 -5.95 -2.18
N TYR A 146 4.78 -7.12 -1.56
CA TYR A 146 4.84 -7.19 -0.09
C TYR A 146 6.27 -6.85 0.39
N VAL A 147 6.43 -6.50 1.66
CA VAL A 147 7.76 -6.28 2.27
C VAL A 147 8.56 -7.59 2.17
N GLN A 148 9.83 -7.57 1.74
CA GLN A 148 10.66 -8.79 1.65
C GLN A 148 10.07 -9.98 0.84
N SER A 149 9.19 -9.71 -0.12
CA SER A 149 8.48 -10.74 -0.90
C SER A 149 9.11 -11.14 -2.22
N GLY A 150 10.36 -10.70 -2.48
CA GLY A 150 11.03 -10.99 -3.75
C GLY A 150 10.75 -9.98 -4.87
N LYS A 151 10.40 -8.73 -4.56
CA LYS A 151 10.31 -7.62 -5.55
C LYS A 151 11.53 -7.54 -6.48
N THR A 152 12.72 -7.75 -5.92
CA THR A 152 13.98 -7.78 -6.67
C THR A 152 14.02 -8.89 -7.72
N ALA A 153 13.54 -10.10 -7.39
CA ALA A 153 13.43 -11.18 -8.37
C ALA A 153 12.41 -10.84 -9.46
N ASN A 154 11.32 -10.16 -9.09
CA ASN A 154 10.31 -9.71 -10.05
C ASN A 154 10.88 -8.70 -11.06
N PHE A 155 11.51 -7.61 -10.60
CA PHE A 155 12.09 -6.65 -11.53
C PHE A 155 13.28 -7.22 -12.28
N THR A 156 14.04 -8.17 -11.71
CA THR A 156 15.10 -8.90 -12.43
C THR A 156 14.52 -9.73 -13.58
N GLY A 157 13.37 -10.39 -13.35
CA GLY A 157 12.62 -11.06 -14.41
C GLY A 157 12.12 -10.09 -15.49
N LEU A 158 11.63 -8.91 -15.09
CA LEU A 158 11.24 -7.85 -16.02
C LEU A 158 12.43 -7.38 -16.88
N ILE A 159 13.61 -7.17 -16.28
CA ILE A 159 14.83 -6.75 -16.99
C ILE A 159 15.24 -7.79 -18.02
N ASN A 160 15.29 -9.07 -17.62
CA ASN A 160 15.61 -10.17 -18.53
C ASN A 160 14.65 -10.18 -19.73
N LYS A 161 13.34 -10.09 -19.49
CA LYS A 161 12.34 -10.04 -20.57
C LYS A 161 12.45 -8.78 -21.42
N ALA A 162 12.69 -7.62 -20.81
CA ALA A 162 12.86 -6.35 -21.52
C ALA A 162 14.02 -6.41 -22.53
N PHE A 163 15.15 -7.03 -22.14
CA PHE A 163 16.29 -7.24 -23.03
C PHE A 163 16.02 -8.22 -24.17
N ASP A 164 15.20 -9.25 -23.95
CA ASP A 164 14.76 -10.18 -25.00
C ASP A 164 13.87 -9.47 -26.03
N VAL A 165 13.00 -8.54 -25.61
CA VAL A 165 12.05 -7.87 -26.52
C VAL A 165 12.59 -6.61 -27.20
N GLY A 166 13.76 -6.11 -26.79
CA GLY A 166 14.50 -5.07 -27.51
C GLY A 166 14.75 -3.77 -26.77
N TYR A 167 14.49 -3.69 -25.46
CA TYR A 167 15.03 -2.59 -24.65
C TYR A 167 16.56 -2.62 -24.69
N LYS A 168 17.18 -1.44 -24.76
CA LYS A 168 18.65 -1.33 -24.85
C LYS A 168 19.29 -0.73 -23.62
N LEU A 169 18.58 0.15 -22.93
CA LEU A 169 19.08 0.79 -21.72
C LEU A 169 18.14 0.48 -20.56
N VAL A 170 18.69 -0.12 -19.51
CA VAL A 170 18.00 -0.34 -18.23
C VAL A 170 18.78 0.37 -17.14
N ILE A 171 18.10 1.27 -16.42
CA ILE A 171 18.65 2.01 -15.27
C ILE A 171 17.86 1.60 -14.03
N VAL A 172 18.54 1.05 -13.04
CA VAL A 172 17.97 0.70 -11.74
C VAL A 172 18.40 1.75 -10.72
N LEU A 173 17.45 2.55 -10.26
CA LEU A 173 17.64 3.50 -9.17
C LEU A 173 17.49 2.75 -7.84
N ALA A 174 18.62 2.42 -7.23
CA ALA A 174 18.67 1.76 -5.94
C ALA A 174 18.48 2.77 -4.79
N GLY A 175 18.42 2.26 -3.55
CA GLY A 175 18.31 3.08 -2.34
C GLY A 175 19.40 4.16 -2.18
N MET A 176 19.28 4.97 -1.13
CA MET A 176 20.21 6.09 -0.89
C MET A 176 21.61 5.65 -0.42
N HIS A 177 21.73 4.43 0.11
CA HIS A 177 22.96 3.92 0.72
C HIS A 177 23.73 3.00 -0.22
N ASN A 178 25.07 3.01 -0.11
CA ASN A 178 25.94 2.19 -0.94
C ASN A 178 25.68 0.69 -0.72
N ASP A 179 25.49 0.23 0.52
CA ASP A 179 25.26 -1.19 0.84
C ASP A 179 24.07 -1.78 0.04
N LEU A 180 22.95 -1.06 0.04
CA LEU A 180 21.74 -1.40 -0.71
C LEU A 180 21.98 -1.45 -2.23
N ARG A 181 22.69 -0.44 -2.75
CA ARG A 181 23.04 -0.37 -4.17
C ARG A 181 23.98 -1.51 -4.57
N SER A 182 24.99 -1.81 -3.76
CA SER A 182 25.96 -2.89 -3.99
C SER A 182 25.28 -4.26 -3.95
N GLN A 183 24.37 -4.50 -3.01
CA GLN A 183 23.57 -5.73 -2.98
C GLN A 183 22.72 -5.89 -4.24
N THR A 184 22.07 -4.82 -4.70
CA THR A 184 21.27 -4.83 -5.95
C THR A 184 22.16 -5.05 -7.17
N GLN A 185 23.34 -4.43 -7.22
CA GLN A 185 24.31 -4.59 -8.29
C GLN A 185 24.79 -6.03 -8.40
N ILE A 186 25.28 -6.63 -7.31
CA ILE A 186 25.75 -8.02 -7.29
C ILE A 186 24.64 -8.94 -7.82
N ARG A 187 23.42 -8.77 -7.31
CA ARG A 187 22.29 -9.59 -7.71
C ARG A 187 21.96 -9.48 -9.20
N LEU A 188 21.97 -8.28 -9.76
CA LEU A 188 21.70 -8.08 -11.18
C LEU A 188 22.85 -8.55 -12.08
N GLU A 189 24.10 -8.43 -11.62
CA GLU A 189 25.26 -8.99 -12.32
C GLU A 189 25.16 -10.52 -12.38
N GLU A 190 24.76 -11.17 -11.29
CA GLU A 190 24.56 -12.62 -11.24
C GLU A 190 23.32 -13.08 -12.00
N GLU A 191 22.19 -12.38 -11.88
CA GLU A 191 20.88 -12.85 -12.33
C GLU A 191 20.47 -12.34 -13.72
N VAL A 192 21.15 -11.31 -14.25
CA VAL A 192 20.91 -10.77 -15.60
C VAL A 192 22.11 -10.92 -16.52
N VAL A 193 23.31 -10.59 -16.05
CA VAL A 193 24.52 -10.59 -16.91
C VAL A 193 25.08 -12.01 -16.97
N GLY A 194 25.40 -12.59 -15.82
CA GLY A 194 26.21 -13.81 -15.70
C GLY A 194 27.68 -13.48 -15.96
N ARG A 195 28.59 -14.01 -15.13
CA ARG A 195 30.04 -13.76 -15.27
C ARG A 195 30.82 -15.05 -15.20
N ILE A 196 32.02 -15.01 -15.75
CA ILE A 196 33.05 -16.03 -15.54
C ILE A 196 34.15 -15.32 -14.75
N ASP A 197 34.53 -15.88 -13.61
CA ASP A 197 35.66 -15.37 -12.84
C ASP A 197 36.94 -15.52 -13.67
N GLU A 198 37.66 -14.42 -13.87
CA GLU A 198 38.84 -14.39 -14.75
C GLU A 198 40.02 -15.21 -14.19
N ASN A 199 40.04 -15.48 -12.88
CA ASN A 199 41.12 -16.22 -12.22
C ASN A 199 40.78 -17.71 -12.03
N THR A 200 39.53 -18.02 -11.72
CA THR A 200 39.11 -19.40 -11.40
C THR A 200 38.35 -20.09 -12.54
N ASP A 201 38.00 -19.36 -13.60
CA ASP A 201 37.09 -19.80 -14.68
C ASP A 201 35.70 -20.26 -14.15
N GLU A 202 35.37 -19.88 -12.91
CA GLU A 202 34.09 -20.25 -12.30
C GLU A 202 32.96 -19.44 -12.90
N LYS A 203 31.92 -20.14 -13.37
CA LYS A 203 30.68 -19.52 -13.84
C LYS A 203 29.86 -19.04 -12.65
N ILE A 204 29.53 -17.75 -12.63
CA ILE A 204 28.76 -17.11 -11.56
C ILE A 204 27.36 -16.75 -12.07
N GLY A 205 26.35 -17.03 -11.24
CA GLY A 205 24.96 -16.69 -11.53
C GLY A 205 24.41 -17.43 -12.76
N VAL A 206 23.67 -16.71 -13.61
CA VAL A 206 23.05 -17.26 -14.81
C VAL A 206 24.05 -17.78 -15.85
N ALA A 207 25.33 -17.43 -15.75
CA ALA A 207 26.39 -18.02 -16.59
C ALA A 207 26.52 -19.54 -16.35
N LYS A 208 26.11 -20.04 -15.17
CA LYS A 208 26.04 -21.49 -14.87
C LYS A 208 25.05 -22.22 -15.79
N ILE A 209 24.00 -21.53 -16.24
CA ILE A 209 23.00 -22.08 -17.18
C ILE A 209 23.47 -21.92 -18.63
N ARG A 210 23.83 -20.69 -19.03
CA ARG A 210 24.14 -20.34 -20.43
C ARG A 210 24.94 -19.04 -20.54
N ASN A 211 25.97 -19.00 -21.39
CA ASN A 211 26.86 -17.83 -21.55
C ASN A 211 27.27 -17.50 -23.01
N ASP A 212 26.62 -18.08 -24.00
CA ASP A 212 26.90 -17.93 -25.44
C ASP A 212 26.06 -16.82 -26.12
N GLY A 213 25.37 -15.97 -25.35
CA GLY A 213 24.44 -14.98 -25.90
C GLY A 213 24.92 -13.53 -25.86
N PRO A 214 23.99 -12.57 -26.07
CA PRO A 214 24.33 -11.17 -26.23
C PRO A 214 24.96 -10.57 -24.98
N LEU A 215 26.04 -9.79 -25.17
CA LEU A 215 26.71 -9.07 -24.09
C LEU A 215 25.81 -7.97 -23.50
N VAL A 216 25.81 -7.86 -22.17
CA VAL A 216 25.24 -6.73 -21.42
C VAL A 216 26.39 -5.95 -20.80
N THR A 217 26.53 -4.68 -21.16
CA THR A 217 27.56 -3.80 -20.61
C THR A 217 27.06 -3.16 -19.31
N THR A 218 27.83 -3.28 -18.23
CA THR A 218 27.58 -2.59 -16.96
C THR A 218 28.53 -1.40 -16.82
N TRP A 219 28.03 -0.23 -16.41
CA TRP A 219 28.86 0.98 -16.22
C TRP A 219 29.23 1.22 -14.76
N THR A 220 28.55 0.51 -13.85
CA THR A 220 28.78 0.52 -12.41
C THR A 220 29.32 -0.84 -11.98
N THR A 221 30.01 -0.89 -10.84
CA THR A 221 30.48 -2.12 -10.21
C THR A 221 29.98 -2.20 -8.76
N LYS A 222 30.25 -3.33 -8.08
CA LYS A 222 29.92 -3.48 -6.65
C LYS A 222 30.58 -2.41 -5.77
N ASP A 223 31.77 -1.93 -6.14
CA ASP A 223 32.56 -0.99 -5.34
C ASP A 223 32.46 0.46 -5.84
N LYS A 224 32.24 0.66 -7.15
CA LYS A 224 32.24 1.98 -7.78
C LYS A 224 30.89 2.32 -8.40
N ASP A 225 30.37 3.47 -8.00
CA ASP A 225 29.21 4.11 -8.62
C ASP A 225 29.63 4.91 -9.87
N ILE A 226 28.66 5.46 -10.60
CA ILE A 226 28.93 6.22 -11.82
C ILE A 226 29.65 7.54 -11.49
N THR A 227 30.73 7.81 -12.22
CA THR A 227 31.55 9.02 -12.08
C THR A 227 32.01 9.49 -13.45
N VAL A 228 32.09 10.81 -13.64
CA VAL A 228 32.53 11.43 -14.91
C VAL A 228 33.97 11.01 -15.27
N ALA A 229 34.82 10.76 -14.26
CA ALA A 229 36.21 10.35 -14.45
C ALA A 229 36.40 8.98 -15.14
N HIS A 230 35.39 8.09 -15.11
CA HIS A 230 35.42 6.80 -15.79
C HIS A 230 34.62 6.78 -17.12
N ALA A 231 34.17 7.94 -17.59
CA ALA A 231 33.37 8.08 -18.81
C ALA A 231 34.24 7.93 -20.07
N LYS A 232 34.44 6.69 -20.52
CA LYS A 232 34.72 6.44 -21.94
C LYS A 232 33.43 6.62 -22.74
N LYS A 233 33.53 7.11 -23.99
CA LYS A 233 32.43 7.15 -24.97
C LYS A 233 31.68 5.80 -24.97
N ARG A 234 30.36 5.80 -24.75
CA ARG A 234 29.54 4.57 -24.72
C ARG A 234 28.51 4.59 -25.84
N ASP A 235 28.35 3.44 -26.49
CA ASP A 235 27.29 3.19 -27.47
C ASP A 235 26.04 2.67 -26.75
N PHE A 236 24.87 3.23 -27.08
CA PHE A 236 23.58 2.81 -26.51
C PHE A 236 22.86 1.79 -27.41
N LEU A 237 23.43 1.44 -28.58
CA LEU A 237 22.90 0.41 -29.46
C LEU A 237 23.09 -1.01 -28.88
N SER A 238 24.10 -1.20 -28.02
CA SER A 238 24.28 -2.40 -27.19
C SER A 238 23.35 -2.39 -25.97
N ARG A 239 23.19 -3.56 -25.33
CA ARG A 239 22.43 -3.67 -24.08
C ARG A 239 23.25 -3.14 -22.92
N ASN A 240 22.73 -2.17 -22.19
CA ASN A 240 23.37 -1.50 -21.08
C ASN A 240 22.52 -1.64 -19.81
N LEU A 241 23.16 -1.99 -18.70
CA LEU A 241 22.54 -2.13 -17.38
C LEU A 241 23.30 -1.27 -16.37
N LEU A 242 22.61 -0.36 -15.70
CA LEU A 242 23.17 0.53 -14.69
C LEU A 242 22.44 0.35 -13.37
N VAL A 243 23.18 0.29 -12.26
CA VAL A 243 22.59 0.34 -10.91
C VAL A 243 23.19 1.50 -10.14
N VAL A 244 22.34 2.49 -9.86
CA VAL A 244 22.75 3.83 -9.46
C VAL A 244 22.04 4.20 -8.17
N LYS A 245 22.76 4.78 -7.21
CA LYS A 245 22.11 5.24 -5.97
C LYS A 245 21.33 6.54 -6.18
N LYS A 246 20.26 6.73 -5.41
CA LYS A 246 19.49 7.98 -5.36
C LYS A 246 20.24 9.08 -4.58
N ASN A 247 21.33 9.58 -5.17
CA ASN A 247 22.18 10.62 -4.62
C ASN A 247 22.41 11.75 -5.63
N LYS A 248 22.46 13.00 -5.14
CA LYS A 248 22.65 14.20 -5.98
C LYS A 248 23.83 14.09 -6.95
N SER A 249 25.05 13.93 -6.45
CA SER A 249 26.27 13.97 -7.27
C SER A 249 26.34 12.82 -8.28
N VAL A 250 25.78 11.66 -7.90
CA VAL A 250 25.72 10.48 -8.77
C VAL A 250 24.71 10.68 -9.90
N LEU A 251 23.52 11.19 -9.59
CA LEU A 251 22.50 11.47 -10.61
C LEU A 251 22.92 12.63 -11.53
N GLU A 252 23.64 13.63 -11.01
CA GLU A 252 24.27 14.68 -11.83
C GLU A 252 25.28 14.07 -12.82
N SER A 253 26.18 13.21 -12.33
CA SER A 253 27.16 12.50 -13.17
C SER A 253 26.48 11.61 -14.22
N LEU A 254 25.42 10.88 -13.83
CA LEU A 254 24.64 10.06 -14.75
C LEU A 254 24.00 10.91 -15.84
N LYS A 255 23.34 12.00 -15.47
CA LYS A 255 22.70 12.92 -16.42
C LYS A 255 23.72 13.47 -17.42
N GLU A 256 24.89 13.89 -16.94
CA GLU A 256 25.95 14.42 -17.78
C GLU A 256 26.44 13.38 -18.80
N ILE A 257 26.77 12.16 -18.35
CA ILE A 257 27.25 11.07 -19.21
C ILE A 257 26.21 10.68 -20.26
N LEU A 258 24.94 10.57 -19.86
CA LEU A 258 23.84 10.26 -20.78
C LEU A 258 23.66 11.37 -21.82
N SER A 259 23.67 12.64 -21.39
CA SER A 259 23.53 13.80 -22.27
C SER A 259 24.67 13.87 -23.29
N GLN A 260 25.92 13.68 -22.86
CA GLN A 260 27.09 13.65 -23.75
C GLN A 260 26.98 12.53 -24.80
N SER A 261 26.51 11.35 -24.39
CA SER A 261 26.34 10.22 -25.30
C SER A 261 25.22 10.45 -26.32
N ILE A 262 24.15 11.16 -25.94
CA ILE A 262 23.06 11.53 -26.86
C ILE A 262 23.51 12.62 -27.85
N MET A 263 24.26 13.62 -27.40
CA MET A 263 24.81 14.67 -28.27
C MET A 263 25.69 14.10 -29.39
N LEU A 264 26.37 12.97 -29.16
CA LEU A 264 27.22 12.32 -30.15
C LEU A 264 26.44 11.57 -31.24
N SER A 265 25.22 11.12 -30.95
CA SER A 265 24.37 10.41 -31.91
C SER A 265 22.92 10.57 -31.51
N THR A 266 22.15 11.31 -32.29
CA THR A 266 20.71 11.51 -32.05
C THR A 266 19.91 10.20 -32.06
N LYS A 267 20.45 9.12 -32.67
CA LYS A 267 19.88 7.76 -32.56
C LYS A 267 19.79 7.26 -31.11
N ASN A 268 20.62 7.78 -30.21
CA ASN A 268 20.61 7.45 -28.79
C ASN A 268 19.41 8.05 -28.04
N GLU A 269 18.78 9.10 -28.57
CA GLU A 269 17.56 9.71 -28.01
C GLU A 269 16.32 8.82 -28.24
N ASP A 270 16.32 8.06 -29.34
CA ASP A 270 15.27 7.12 -29.74
C ASP A 270 15.46 5.71 -29.16
N VAL A 271 16.50 5.49 -28.34
CA VAL A 271 16.72 4.23 -27.65
C VAL A 271 15.62 3.99 -26.61
N PRO A 272 14.95 2.82 -26.62
CA PRO A 272 13.97 2.48 -25.60
C PRO A 272 14.66 2.26 -24.24
N VAL A 273 14.36 3.16 -23.30
CA VAL A 273 14.88 3.13 -21.92
C VAL A 273 13.82 2.63 -20.94
N LEU A 274 14.25 1.76 -20.03
CA LEU A 274 13.48 1.32 -18.86
C LEU A 274 14.20 1.79 -17.59
N ILE A 275 13.56 2.68 -16.82
CA ILE A 275 14.02 3.08 -15.49
C ILE A 275 13.18 2.33 -14.45
N ILE A 276 13.86 1.56 -13.60
CA ILE A 276 13.26 0.88 -12.46
C ILE A 276 13.68 1.63 -11.21
N ASP A 277 12.71 2.08 -10.41
CA ASP A 277 12.98 2.79 -9.15
C ASP A 277 12.59 1.92 -7.97
N ASP A 278 13.59 1.37 -7.28
CA ASP A 278 13.36 0.52 -6.11
C ASP A 278 13.21 1.39 -4.85
N GLU A 279 12.23 1.08 -4.01
CA GLU A 279 11.78 1.96 -2.91
C GLU A 279 11.39 3.36 -3.42
N ALA A 280 10.54 3.38 -4.45
CA ALA A 280 10.08 4.60 -5.13
C ALA A 280 9.35 5.59 -4.20
N ASP A 281 8.92 5.17 -3.01
CA ASP A 281 8.24 6.00 -2.02
C ASP A 281 9.18 6.89 -1.20
N GLN A 282 10.51 6.66 -1.26
CA GLN A 282 11.46 7.35 -0.38
C GLN A 282 11.95 8.70 -0.92
N ALA A 283 12.93 8.69 -1.84
CA ALA A 283 13.66 9.88 -2.27
C ALA A 283 13.16 10.49 -3.58
N SER A 284 12.40 9.71 -4.37
CA SER A 284 11.94 10.10 -5.69
C SER A 284 10.69 10.98 -5.67
N VAL A 285 9.91 10.92 -4.60
CA VAL A 285 8.69 11.73 -4.40
C VAL A 285 9.09 13.19 -4.15
N ASP A 286 8.53 14.13 -4.92
CA ASP A 286 8.76 15.56 -4.69
C ASP A 286 8.04 16.03 -3.41
N THR A 287 8.78 16.76 -2.56
CA THR A 287 8.28 17.34 -1.31
C THR A 287 8.34 18.86 -1.30
N SER A 288 8.62 19.49 -2.46
CA SER A 288 8.59 20.94 -2.67
C SER A 288 7.25 21.55 -2.24
N ASN A 289 7.30 22.81 -1.77
CA ASN A 289 6.09 23.52 -1.39
C ASN A 289 5.62 24.44 -2.54
N PRO A 290 4.51 24.13 -3.22
CA PRO A 290 4.03 24.95 -4.34
C PRO A 290 3.60 26.35 -3.90
N ASN A 291 3.14 26.53 -2.65
CA ASN A 291 2.78 27.86 -2.12
C ASN A 291 3.99 28.79 -1.92
N LYS A 292 5.20 28.26 -2.07
CA LYS A 292 6.47 29.01 -1.96
C LYS A 292 7.20 29.09 -3.30
N GLU A 293 6.56 28.69 -4.40
CA GLU A 293 7.18 28.64 -5.74
C GLU A 293 8.53 27.90 -5.74
N GLU A 294 8.67 26.88 -4.88
CA GLU A 294 9.90 26.12 -4.79
C GLU A 294 10.09 25.26 -6.03
N ASN A 295 11.33 25.22 -6.54
CA ASN A 295 11.73 24.21 -7.51
C ASN A 295 11.55 22.79 -6.93
N PRO A 296 11.29 21.78 -7.79
CA PRO A 296 11.25 20.38 -7.35
C PRO A 296 12.52 20.00 -6.61
N LYS A 297 12.40 19.13 -5.60
CA LYS A 297 13.58 18.70 -4.82
C LYS A 297 14.60 18.00 -5.72
N THR A 298 15.87 18.17 -5.38
CA THR A 298 17.02 17.85 -6.26
C THR A 298 16.99 16.43 -6.84
N ILE A 299 16.71 15.41 -6.02
CA ILE A 299 16.67 14.01 -6.49
C ILE A 299 15.52 13.80 -7.47
N ASN A 300 14.30 14.23 -7.13
CA ASN A 300 13.14 14.18 -8.02
C ASN A 300 13.42 14.90 -9.35
N LYS A 301 13.95 16.13 -9.27
CA LYS A 301 14.33 16.93 -10.44
C LYS A 301 15.31 16.19 -11.34
N LEU A 302 16.38 15.62 -10.81
CA LEU A 302 17.40 14.92 -11.60
C LEU A 302 16.86 13.64 -12.26
N ILE A 303 16.03 12.85 -11.57
CA ILE A 303 15.40 11.66 -12.15
C ILE A 303 14.52 12.06 -13.34
N ARG A 304 13.73 13.13 -13.16
CA ARG A 304 12.87 13.68 -14.20
C ARG A 304 13.67 14.23 -15.38
N GLU A 305 14.75 14.96 -15.15
CA GLU A 305 15.62 15.45 -16.22
C GLU A 305 16.29 14.30 -16.99
N ILE A 306 16.69 13.22 -16.31
CA ILE A 306 17.22 12.01 -16.97
C ILE A 306 16.16 11.37 -17.88
N LEU A 307 14.90 11.29 -17.43
CA LEU A 307 13.78 10.81 -18.25
C LEU A 307 13.57 11.70 -19.48
N GLU A 308 13.68 13.03 -19.35
CA GLU A 308 13.52 13.97 -20.47
C GLU A 308 14.63 13.90 -21.51
N LEU A 309 15.72 13.16 -21.27
CA LEU A 309 16.74 12.90 -22.29
C LEU A 309 16.29 11.92 -23.39
N PHE A 310 15.20 11.17 -23.18
CA PHE A 310 14.77 10.09 -24.08
C PHE A 310 13.35 10.29 -24.61
N ARG A 311 13.12 9.92 -25.87
CA ARG A 311 11.79 9.95 -26.51
C ARG A 311 10.95 8.70 -26.20
N LYS A 312 11.59 7.58 -25.90
CA LYS A 312 10.95 6.27 -25.63
C LYS A 312 11.30 5.81 -24.21
N LYS A 313 10.49 6.25 -23.24
CA LYS A 313 10.80 6.09 -21.81
C LYS A 313 9.69 5.36 -21.06
N SER A 314 10.11 4.38 -20.27
CA SER A 314 9.26 3.68 -19.31
C SER A 314 9.86 3.81 -17.91
N TYR A 315 9.08 4.30 -16.96
CA TYR A 315 9.43 4.40 -15.55
C TYR A 315 8.53 3.47 -14.74
N VAL A 316 9.13 2.56 -13.96
CA VAL A 316 8.41 1.62 -13.11
C VAL A 316 8.92 1.73 -11.69
N GLY A 317 8.11 2.30 -10.80
CA GLY A 317 8.40 2.34 -9.37
C GLY A 317 8.06 1.02 -8.69
N TYR A 318 8.97 0.45 -7.91
CA TYR A 318 8.72 -0.69 -7.05
C TYR A 318 8.67 -0.24 -5.59
N THR A 319 7.63 -0.64 -4.86
CA THR A 319 7.53 -0.35 -3.43
C THR A 319 6.65 -1.38 -2.71
N ALA A 320 6.78 -1.44 -1.38
CA ALA A 320 5.79 -2.09 -0.51
C ALA A 320 4.75 -1.11 0.05
N THR A 321 5.01 0.19 -0.03
CA THR A 321 4.29 1.25 0.69
C THR A 321 3.96 2.37 -0.29
N PRO A 322 2.90 2.22 -1.11
CA PRO A 322 2.68 3.07 -2.28
C PRO A 322 2.05 4.44 -1.93
N PHE A 323 1.80 4.70 -0.65
CA PHE A 323 1.03 5.86 -0.19
C PHE A 323 1.58 7.19 -0.73
N ALA A 324 2.89 7.40 -0.62
CA ALA A 324 3.52 8.62 -1.13
C ALA A 324 3.45 8.73 -2.66
N ASN A 325 3.65 7.61 -3.38
CA ASN A 325 3.59 7.58 -4.84
C ASN A 325 2.19 7.93 -5.36
N LEU A 326 1.15 7.41 -4.70
CA LEU A 326 -0.25 7.68 -5.05
C LEU A 326 -0.68 9.11 -4.71
N LEU A 327 0.10 9.84 -3.92
CA LEU A 327 -0.15 11.24 -3.53
C LEU A 327 0.72 12.26 -4.31
N ILE A 328 1.54 11.81 -5.27
CA ILE A 328 2.26 12.72 -6.19
C ILE A 328 1.23 13.51 -7.01
N ARG A 329 1.48 14.80 -7.26
CA ARG A 329 0.61 15.63 -8.09
C ARG A 329 0.62 15.17 -9.54
N THR A 330 -0.56 14.93 -10.11
CA THR A 330 -0.73 14.36 -11.45
C THR A 330 -0.39 15.33 -12.59
N ASP A 331 -0.67 16.62 -12.41
CA ASP A 331 -0.50 17.69 -13.40
C ASP A 331 0.80 18.49 -13.19
N ALA A 332 1.71 17.99 -12.34
CA ALA A 332 2.97 18.65 -12.04
C ALA A 332 3.92 18.64 -13.24
N LYS A 333 4.22 19.84 -13.76
CA LYS A 333 5.19 20.06 -14.85
C LYS A 333 6.23 21.10 -14.44
N HIS A 334 7.45 20.95 -14.96
CA HIS A 334 8.55 21.89 -14.81
C HIS A 334 9.26 22.08 -16.16
N ASP A 335 9.74 23.28 -16.45
CA ASP A 335 10.26 23.64 -17.78
C ASP A 335 11.41 22.75 -18.22
N THR A 336 12.38 22.49 -17.33
CA THR A 336 13.54 21.63 -17.66
C THR A 336 13.33 20.15 -17.36
N ALA A 337 12.35 19.82 -16.51
CA ALA A 337 12.23 18.48 -15.91
C ALA A 337 10.92 17.78 -16.31
N GLY A 338 10.17 18.32 -17.29
CA GLY A 338 8.95 17.69 -17.79
C GLY A 338 7.93 17.36 -16.69
N ASN A 339 7.24 16.23 -16.86
CA ASN A 339 6.19 15.76 -15.92
C ASN A 339 6.78 15.06 -14.68
N ASP A 340 6.04 15.05 -13.58
CA ASP A 340 6.41 14.36 -12.34
C ASP A 340 6.08 12.85 -12.33
N LEU A 341 6.65 12.10 -11.39
CA LEU A 341 6.73 10.63 -11.37
C LEU A 341 5.43 9.92 -10.93
N TYR A 342 4.28 10.59 -10.99
CA TYR A 342 3.00 9.96 -10.69
C TYR A 342 2.79 8.74 -11.61
N PRO A 343 2.38 7.56 -11.08
CA PRO A 343 2.21 6.34 -11.87
C PRO A 343 0.91 6.41 -12.70
N LYS A 344 0.86 7.32 -13.67
CA LYS A 344 -0.34 7.71 -14.40
C LYS A 344 -0.94 6.58 -15.23
N ASP A 345 -0.13 5.62 -15.71
CA ASP A 345 -0.56 4.64 -16.71
C ASP A 345 -1.03 3.31 -16.11
N PHE A 346 -0.35 2.81 -15.07
CA PHE A 346 -0.73 1.55 -14.43
C PHE A 346 -0.27 1.37 -12.99
N VAL A 347 -1.02 0.57 -12.23
CA VAL A 347 -0.58 0.01 -10.95
C VAL A 347 -0.77 -1.52 -10.98
N VAL A 348 0.27 -2.27 -10.65
CA VAL A 348 0.25 -3.74 -10.56
C VAL A 348 0.45 -4.15 -9.11
N ALA A 349 -0.52 -4.83 -8.51
CA ALA A 349 -0.32 -5.47 -7.21
C ALA A 349 0.18 -6.90 -7.43
N LEU A 350 1.42 -7.18 -6.99
CA LEU A 350 1.98 -8.52 -7.05
C LEU A 350 1.19 -9.44 -6.12
N PRO A 351 0.92 -10.69 -6.53
CA PRO A 351 0.26 -11.66 -5.68
C PRO A 351 1.12 -11.96 -4.46
N LYS A 352 0.49 -12.45 -3.39
CA LYS A 352 1.21 -12.92 -2.22
C LYS A 352 1.97 -14.21 -2.58
N PRO A 353 3.30 -14.27 -2.42
CA PRO A 353 4.03 -15.51 -2.66
C PRO A 353 3.59 -16.60 -1.69
N LYS A 354 3.60 -17.87 -2.14
CA LYS A 354 3.28 -19.01 -1.27
C LYS A 354 4.35 -19.13 -0.18
N GLY A 355 3.94 -19.34 1.07
CA GLY A 355 4.85 -19.43 2.22
C GLY A 355 5.42 -18.09 2.71
N TYR A 356 5.00 -16.95 2.13
CA TYR A 356 5.33 -15.63 2.65
C TYR A 356 4.43 -15.28 3.84
N CYS A 357 5.05 -14.91 4.95
CA CYS A 357 4.37 -14.43 6.15
C CYS A 357 4.49 -12.91 6.26
N GLY A 358 3.36 -12.22 6.25
CA GLY A 358 3.27 -10.76 6.34
C GLY A 358 2.47 -10.29 7.54
N PRO A 359 2.07 -9.01 7.56
CA PRO A 359 1.25 -8.45 8.63
C PRO A 359 -0.02 -9.26 8.91
N ALA A 360 -0.66 -9.78 7.86
CA ALA A 360 -1.88 -10.55 7.98
C ALA A 360 -1.72 -11.84 8.82
N GLU A 361 -0.59 -12.53 8.68
CA GLU A 361 -0.28 -13.74 9.46
C GLU A 361 0.07 -13.42 10.90
N TYR A 362 0.88 -12.38 11.13
CA TYR A 362 1.37 -12.04 12.46
C TYR A 362 0.28 -11.41 13.35
N PHE A 363 -0.67 -10.69 12.74
CA PHE A 363 -1.71 -9.92 13.44
C PHE A 363 -3.14 -10.42 13.15
N ASN A 364 -3.29 -11.60 12.55
CA ASN A 364 -4.56 -12.32 12.40
C ASN A 364 -5.67 -11.64 11.57
N VAL A 365 -5.39 -10.62 10.75
CA VAL A 365 -6.45 -9.77 10.13
C VAL A 365 -7.17 -10.36 8.91
N THR A 366 -6.80 -11.53 8.38
CA THR A 366 -7.44 -12.12 7.18
C THR A 366 -7.85 -13.57 7.41
N GLY A 367 -9.15 -13.86 7.56
CA GLY A 367 -9.69 -15.23 7.62
C GLY A 367 -9.30 -16.05 8.86
N TYR A 368 -8.09 -15.86 9.39
CA TYR A 368 -7.53 -16.55 10.54
C TYR A 368 -8.23 -16.23 11.88
N LEU A 369 -8.97 -15.12 11.98
CA LEU A 369 -9.90 -14.86 13.10
C LEU A 369 -11.00 -15.94 13.20
N LYS A 370 -11.41 -16.56 12.08
CA LYS A 370 -12.37 -17.67 12.08
C LYS A 370 -11.75 -18.97 12.61
N ASP A 371 -10.42 -19.12 12.50
CA ASP A 371 -9.67 -20.32 12.87
C ASP A 371 -9.16 -20.30 14.32
N ASN A 372 -9.35 -19.19 15.04
CA ASN A 372 -8.97 -19.00 16.45
C ASN A 372 -7.49 -19.34 16.74
N LYS A 373 -6.59 -19.13 15.76
CA LYS A 373 -5.16 -19.46 15.89
C LYS A 373 -4.48 -18.60 16.96
N PRO A 374 -3.49 -19.16 17.69
CA PRO A 374 -2.87 -18.46 18.79
C PRO A 374 -1.93 -17.34 18.29
N LEU A 375 -1.96 -16.20 18.96
CA LEU A 375 -1.21 -15.01 18.59
C LEU A 375 0.31 -15.22 18.73
N LEU A 376 1.08 -14.65 17.81
CA LEU A 376 2.56 -14.61 17.85
C LEU A 376 3.09 -13.39 18.63
N LEU A 377 2.18 -12.61 19.22
CA LEU A 377 2.44 -11.33 19.87
C LEU A 377 2.51 -11.45 21.40
N ARG A 378 3.52 -10.86 22.03
CA ARG A 378 3.66 -10.75 23.49
C ARG A 378 3.79 -9.28 23.86
N HIS A 379 2.96 -8.81 24.77
CA HIS A 379 3.01 -7.42 25.22
C HIS A 379 4.10 -7.21 26.26
N LEU A 380 4.82 -6.09 26.16
CA LEU A 380 5.75 -5.69 27.21
C LEU A 380 4.97 -5.32 28.48
N ASN A 381 5.49 -5.69 29.65
CA ASN A 381 4.92 -5.31 30.93
C ASN A 381 5.16 -3.82 31.24
N GLU A 382 4.45 -3.27 32.24
CA GLU A 382 4.55 -1.85 32.60
C GLU A 382 5.96 -1.42 33.03
N GLU A 383 6.71 -2.27 33.74
CA GLU A 383 8.07 -1.96 34.19
C GLU A 383 9.01 -1.76 32.99
N ASP A 384 8.92 -2.66 32.02
CA ASP A 384 9.72 -2.62 30.79
C ASP A 384 9.32 -1.39 29.95
N LEU A 385 8.02 -1.10 29.83
CA LEU A 385 7.53 0.11 29.17
C LEU A 385 8.06 1.38 29.84
N ASN A 386 8.03 1.45 31.16
CA ASN A 386 8.54 2.59 31.94
C ASN A 386 10.04 2.80 31.72
N LEU A 387 10.82 1.72 31.69
CA LEU A 387 12.24 1.76 31.38
C LEU A 387 12.48 2.40 30.00
N PHE A 388 11.88 1.87 28.94
CA PHE A 388 12.10 2.43 27.60
C PHE A 388 11.52 3.83 27.41
N ASN A 389 10.39 4.15 28.06
CA ASN A 389 9.83 5.51 28.07
C ASN A 389 10.73 6.52 28.77
N SER A 390 11.55 6.07 29.73
CA SER A 390 12.50 6.93 30.44
C SER A 390 13.80 7.20 29.66
N MET A 391 14.08 6.44 28.59
CA MET A 391 15.29 6.54 27.77
C MET A 391 15.05 7.36 26.49
N LYS A 392 14.96 8.69 26.62
CA LYS A 392 14.61 9.59 25.50
C LYS A 392 15.82 10.32 24.90
N LYS A 393 16.95 10.32 25.58
CA LYS A 393 18.17 11.02 25.19
C LYS A 393 19.37 10.08 25.30
N THR A 394 20.45 10.43 24.62
CA THR A 394 21.73 9.71 24.67
C THR A 394 22.23 9.50 26.11
N ILE A 395 22.14 10.53 26.96
CA ILE A 395 22.56 10.48 28.38
C ILE A 395 21.74 9.52 29.25
N ASP A 396 20.62 9.00 28.74
CA ASP A 396 19.79 8.04 29.45
C ASP A 396 20.24 6.59 29.23
N SER A 397 21.31 6.34 28.46
CA SER A 397 21.82 4.98 28.15
C SER A 397 22.07 4.14 29.39
N ASP A 398 22.63 4.76 30.44
CA ASP A 398 23.00 4.08 31.70
C ASP A 398 21.79 3.56 32.50
N LYS A 399 20.57 4.02 32.16
CA LYS A 399 19.34 3.48 32.76
C LYS A 399 19.11 2.02 32.36
N PHE A 400 19.61 1.61 31.20
CA PHE A 400 19.62 0.20 30.81
C PHE A 400 20.83 -0.48 31.46
N ASN A 401 20.70 -0.85 32.73
CA ASN A 401 21.78 -1.51 33.49
C ASN A 401 21.51 -3.00 33.74
N LYS A 402 20.34 -3.49 33.37
CA LYS A 402 19.90 -4.88 33.51
C LYS A 402 18.95 -5.25 32.37
N VAL A 403 19.01 -6.50 31.92
CA VAL A 403 18.05 -7.05 30.94
C VAL A 403 16.64 -7.14 31.58
N PRO A 404 15.63 -6.46 31.00
CA PRO A 404 14.24 -6.49 31.49
C PRO A 404 13.59 -7.87 31.37
N LYS A 405 12.50 -8.09 32.10
CA LYS A 405 11.87 -9.42 32.20
C LYS A 405 11.37 -9.92 30.84
N SER A 406 10.63 -9.11 30.09
CA SER A 406 10.12 -9.54 28.79
C SER A 406 11.24 -9.75 27.76
N MET A 407 12.36 -9.03 27.87
CA MET A 407 13.53 -9.24 27.01
C MET A 407 14.24 -10.55 27.33
N ARG A 408 14.35 -10.92 28.62
CA ARG A 408 14.79 -12.25 29.04
C ARG A 408 13.92 -13.34 28.43
N GLU A 409 12.60 -13.22 28.54
CA GLU A 409 11.66 -14.17 27.93
C GLU A 409 11.85 -14.26 26.41
N ALA A 410 12.11 -13.13 25.74
CA ALA A 410 12.39 -13.12 24.30
C ALA A 410 13.69 -13.85 23.93
N ILE A 411 14.75 -13.72 24.75
CA ILE A 411 16.00 -14.50 24.58
C ILE A 411 15.72 -15.99 24.76
N PHE A 412 14.89 -16.38 25.72
CA PHE A 412 14.48 -17.77 25.90
C PHE A 412 13.68 -18.31 24.71
N ALA A 413 12.71 -17.54 24.22
CA ALA A 413 11.96 -17.87 23.02
C ALA A 413 12.89 -18.08 21.81
N PHE A 414 13.96 -17.29 21.70
CA PHE A 414 14.94 -17.44 20.63
C PHE A 414 15.70 -18.78 20.74
N LEU A 415 16.18 -19.14 21.93
CA LEU A 415 16.85 -20.43 22.16
C LEU A 415 15.93 -21.63 21.85
N ILE A 416 14.67 -21.55 22.27
CA ILE A 416 13.64 -22.55 21.98
C ILE A 416 13.43 -22.65 20.46
N ALA A 417 13.28 -21.52 19.77
CA ALA A 417 13.07 -21.49 18.32
C ALA A 417 14.24 -22.16 17.57
N ILE A 418 15.49 -21.86 17.91
CA ILE A 418 16.67 -22.51 17.28
C ILE A 418 16.64 -24.02 17.55
N ALA A 419 16.39 -24.43 18.80
CA ALA A 419 16.37 -25.84 19.17
C ALA A 419 15.34 -26.63 18.37
N VAL A 420 14.10 -26.13 18.28
CA VAL A 420 13.03 -26.79 17.52
C VAL A 420 13.31 -26.76 16.02
N ARG A 421 13.83 -25.66 15.46
CA ARG A 421 14.25 -25.60 14.04
C ARG A 421 15.30 -26.66 13.70
N ASN A 422 16.29 -26.84 14.59
CA ASN A 422 17.32 -27.87 14.42
C ASN A 422 16.75 -29.29 14.52
N LEU A 423 15.78 -29.54 15.39
CA LEU A 423 15.06 -30.81 15.46
C LEU A 423 14.25 -31.07 14.18
N ARG A 424 13.68 -30.03 13.57
CA ARG A 424 12.99 -30.07 12.26
C ARG A 424 13.94 -30.18 11.06
N GLY A 425 15.23 -30.46 11.27
CA GLY A 425 16.19 -30.67 10.20
C GLY A 425 16.81 -29.41 9.60
N GLN A 426 16.55 -28.23 10.17
CA GLN A 426 17.15 -26.95 9.71
C GLN A 426 18.53 -26.69 10.33
N ASN A 427 19.31 -27.74 10.58
CA ASN A 427 20.68 -27.61 11.09
C ASN A 427 21.54 -26.86 10.06
N GLY A 428 22.44 -25.99 10.52
CA GLY A 428 23.29 -25.18 9.64
C GLY A 428 22.57 -24.01 8.95
N LYS A 429 21.27 -23.79 9.20
CA LYS A 429 20.56 -22.58 8.73
C LYS A 429 20.80 -21.42 9.69
N HIS A 430 20.84 -20.20 9.15
CA HIS A 430 20.93 -19.01 9.98
C HIS A 430 19.68 -18.85 10.88
N ASN A 431 19.90 -18.31 12.07
CA ASN A 431 18.88 -17.96 13.06
C ASN A 431 19.19 -16.55 13.57
N SER A 432 18.19 -15.68 13.55
CA SER A 432 18.37 -14.33 14.08
C SER A 432 17.26 -13.92 15.04
N MET A 433 17.64 -13.09 16.00
CA MET A 433 16.75 -12.32 16.86
C MET A 433 17.05 -10.84 16.65
N LEU A 434 16.01 -10.02 16.61
CA LEU A 434 16.14 -8.56 16.47
C LEU A 434 15.77 -7.88 17.79
N ILE A 435 16.62 -6.98 18.28
CA ILE A 435 16.32 -6.05 19.38
C ILE A 435 16.37 -4.63 18.83
N HIS A 436 15.20 -3.98 18.78
CA HIS A 436 15.04 -2.64 18.22
C HIS A 436 14.21 -1.73 19.13
N THR A 437 14.88 -1.05 20.05
CA THR A 437 14.27 -0.24 21.11
C THR A 437 14.62 1.24 21.04
N SER A 438 15.81 1.59 20.51
CA SER A 438 16.31 2.98 20.46
C SER A 438 16.95 3.30 19.11
N ARG A 439 16.89 4.58 18.72
CA ARG A 439 17.60 5.11 17.54
C ARG A 439 19.03 5.55 17.84
N PHE A 440 19.38 5.75 19.11
CA PHE A 440 20.67 6.30 19.51
C PHE A 440 21.72 5.18 19.57
N THR A 441 22.85 5.40 18.91
CA THR A 441 23.99 4.46 18.87
C THR A 441 24.50 4.14 20.27
N ASP A 442 24.63 5.15 21.13
CA ASP A 442 25.21 4.95 22.46
C ASP A 442 24.31 4.07 23.34
N THR A 443 22.98 4.25 23.22
CA THR A 443 22.02 3.34 23.86
C THR A 443 22.14 1.92 23.31
N GLN A 444 22.38 1.75 22.01
CA GLN A 444 22.56 0.42 21.40
C GLN A 444 23.83 -0.26 21.90
N GLY A 445 24.94 0.47 22.01
CA GLY A 445 26.19 -0.02 22.59
C GLY A 445 26.02 -0.49 24.03
N THR A 446 25.49 0.38 24.91
CA THR A 446 25.24 0.03 26.32
C THR A 446 24.30 -1.18 26.46
N MET A 447 23.24 -1.24 25.65
CA MET A 447 22.33 -2.39 25.63
C MET A 447 23.06 -3.69 25.23
N THR A 448 23.92 -3.61 24.21
CA THR A 448 24.70 -4.76 23.72
C THR A 448 25.58 -5.33 24.82
N GLU A 449 26.34 -4.49 25.53
CA GLU A 449 27.21 -4.90 26.65
C GLU A 449 26.44 -5.56 27.79
N VAL A 450 25.28 -4.99 28.16
CA VAL A 450 24.44 -5.53 29.25
C VAL A 450 23.80 -6.86 28.85
N ILE A 451 23.35 -6.99 27.60
CA ILE A 451 22.80 -8.24 27.07
C ILE A 451 23.89 -9.31 26.98
N GLU A 452 25.09 -8.95 26.54
CA GLU A 452 26.23 -9.89 26.45
C GLU A 452 26.62 -10.45 27.81
N ARG A 453 26.74 -9.59 28.82
CA ARG A 453 27.00 -10.02 30.20
C ARG A 453 25.91 -10.96 30.71
N TYR A 454 24.64 -10.57 30.54
CA TYR A 454 23.51 -11.40 30.93
C TYR A 454 23.51 -12.77 30.22
N TYR A 455 23.81 -12.79 28.92
CA TYR A 455 23.82 -14.01 28.13
C TYR A 455 24.98 -14.94 28.51
N GLN A 456 26.14 -14.40 28.86
CA GLN A 456 27.26 -15.20 29.39
C GLN A 456 26.90 -15.86 30.72
N GLU A 457 26.25 -15.13 31.64
CA GLU A 457 25.73 -15.68 32.91
C GLU A 457 24.71 -16.79 32.66
N LEU A 458 23.74 -16.53 31.77
CA LEU A 458 22.72 -17.51 31.36
C LEU A 458 23.36 -18.78 30.77
N CYS A 459 24.33 -18.62 29.87
CA CYS A 459 25.01 -19.73 29.21
C CYS A 459 25.75 -20.60 30.23
N ASN A 460 26.53 -20.00 31.12
CA ASN A 460 27.26 -20.72 32.16
C ASN A 460 26.32 -21.46 33.10
N ASP A 461 25.23 -20.82 33.52
CA ASP A 461 24.27 -21.44 34.44
C ASP A 461 23.54 -22.63 33.77
N ILE A 462 23.08 -22.51 32.52
CA ILE A 462 22.44 -23.62 31.79
C ILE A 462 23.40 -24.81 31.60
N LEU A 463 24.68 -24.54 31.31
CA LEU A 463 25.66 -25.59 31.06
C LEU A 463 26.03 -26.35 32.33
N TYR A 464 26.31 -25.63 33.42
CA TYR A 464 26.99 -26.17 34.60
C TYR A 464 26.12 -26.30 35.86
N ASN A 465 24.94 -25.65 35.93
CA ASN A 465 24.07 -25.70 37.11
C ASN A 465 22.84 -26.59 36.88
N SER A 466 22.77 -27.74 37.56
CA SER A 466 21.66 -28.68 37.47
C SER A 466 20.35 -28.20 38.12
N HIS A 467 20.42 -27.18 38.98
CA HIS A 467 19.28 -26.58 39.69
C HIS A 467 19.00 -25.14 39.22
N SER A 468 19.46 -24.80 38.02
CA SER A 468 19.26 -23.49 37.39
C SER A 468 17.79 -23.09 37.35
N SER A 469 17.47 -21.89 37.84
CA SER A 469 16.13 -21.31 37.69
C SER A 469 15.82 -21.01 36.21
N TYR A 470 16.83 -20.71 35.40
CA TYR A 470 16.66 -20.48 33.96
C TYR A 470 16.15 -21.72 33.23
N ILE A 471 16.55 -22.93 33.64
CA ILE A 471 16.01 -24.17 33.07
C ILE A 471 14.51 -24.29 33.35
N THR A 472 14.07 -23.93 34.56
CA THR A 472 12.65 -23.91 34.93
C THR A 472 11.88 -22.87 34.12
N GLU A 473 12.39 -21.64 34.02
CA GLU A 473 11.77 -20.56 33.23
C GLU A 473 11.68 -20.93 31.74
N LEU A 474 12.73 -21.51 31.15
CA LEU A 474 12.71 -22.00 29.77
C LEU A 474 11.67 -23.12 29.55
N LYS A 475 11.57 -24.05 30.50
CA LYS A 475 10.60 -25.15 30.44
C LYS A 475 9.18 -24.61 30.49
N GLU A 476 8.90 -23.69 31.41
CA GLU A 476 7.59 -23.05 31.54
C GLU A 476 7.22 -22.28 30.27
N LEU A 477 8.13 -21.50 29.71
CA LEU A 477 7.90 -20.81 28.44
C LEU A 477 7.66 -21.80 27.29
N TYR A 478 8.42 -22.91 27.25
CA TYR A 478 8.19 -23.92 26.22
C TYR A 478 6.78 -24.53 26.31
N LEU A 479 6.37 -24.97 27.50
CA LEU A 479 5.11 -25.68 27.70
C LEU A 479 3.89 -24.78 27.60
N ASN A 480 3.96 -23.58 28.18
CA ASN A 480 2.81 -22.68 28.29
C ASN A 480 2.67 -21.73 27.10
N ASP A 481 3.64 -21.71 26.19
CA ASP A 481 3.63 -20.81 25.04
C ASP A 481 3.96 -21.52 23.72
N HIS A 482 5.20 -21.96 23.56
CA HIS A 482 5.67 -22.52 22.28
C HIS A 482 4.94 -23.81 21.91
N LEU A 483 4.69 -24.70 22.87
CA LEU A 483 4.04 -25.98 22.64
C LEU A 483 2.57 -25.78 22.21
N LEU A 484 1.85 -24.87 22.88
CA LEU A 484 0.45 -24.57 22.55
C LEU A 484 0.34 -24.00 21.13
N VAL A 485 1.19 -23.03 20.78
CA VAL A 485 1.21 -22.47 19.43
C VAL A 485 1.53 -23.53 18.38
N GLN A 486 2.55 -24.36 18.62
CA GLN A 486 2.94 -25.45 17.70
C GLN A 486 1.78 -26.41 17.41
N GLN A 487 1.02 -26.80 18.43
CA GLN A 487 -0.08 -27.76 18.31
C GLN A 487 -1.27 -27.24 17.49
N GLU A 488 -1.51 -25.93 17.53
CA GLU A 488 -2.65 -25.31 16.84
C GLU A 488 -2.29 -24.69 15.47
N PHE A 489 -1.02 -24.33 15.24
CA PHE A 489 -0.64 -23.56 14.06
C PHE A 489 -0.64 -24.39 12.76
N ASP A 490 0.10 -25.51 12.76
CA ASP A 490 0.22 -26.44 11.63
C ASP A 490 0.47 -27.88 12.15
N LYS A 491 -0.56 -28.73 12.01
CA LYS A 491 -0.54 -30.12 12.48
C LYS A 491 0.41 -31.03 11.71
N GLN A 492 0.95 -30.58 10.57
CA GLN A 492 1.92 -31.34 9.79
C GLN A 492 3.35 -31.19 10.33
N LEU A 493 3.61 -30.15 11.13
CA LEU A 493 4.94 -29.92 11.71
C LEU A 493 5.16 -30.81 12.94
N PRO A 494 6.32 -31.48 13.05
CA PRO A 494 6.61 -32.28 14.22
C PRO A 494 6.81 -31.38 15.46
N VAL A 495 6.29 -31.88 16.57
CA VAL A 495 6.36 -31.29 17.91
C VAL A 495 7.18 -32.24 18.80
N TYR A 496 8.04 -31.66 19.64
CA TYR A 496 9.03 -32.43 20.41
C TYR A 496 8.77 -32.32 21.91
N ASP A 497 9.29 -33.26 22.70
CA ASP A 497 9.19 -33.13 24.14
C ASP A 497 10.22 -32.12 24.70
N TRP A 498 10.00 -31.67 25.94
CA TRP A 498 10.91 -30.73 26.59
C TRP A 498 12.34 -31.26 26.72
N LYS A 499 12.54 -32.58 26.93
CA LYS A 499 13.88 -33.16 27.11
C LYS A 499 14.69 -33.09 25.82
N GLU A 500 14.06 -33.36 24.68
CA GLU A 500 14.67 -33.24 23.35
C GLU A 500 15.04 -31.79 23.04
N VAL A 501 14.10 -30.87 23.27
CA VAL A 501 14.33 -29.42 23.08
C VAL A 501 15.45 -28.94 23.98
N PHE A 502 15.44 -29.28 25.27
CA PHE A 502 16.47 -28.87 26.22
C PHE A 502 17.85 -29.43 25.87
N LYS A 503 17.94 -30.70 25.44
CA LYS A 503 19.20 -31.29 24.97
C LYS A 503 19.78 -30.48 23.81
N LYS A 504 18.95 -29.99 22.89
CA LYS A 504 19.39 -29.12 21.80
C LYS A 504 19.78 -27.72 22.29
N ILE A 505 19.04 -27.13 23.22
CA ILE A 505 19.40 -25.85 23.85
C ILE A 505 20.80 -25.94 24.47
N LYS A 506 21.11 -27.00 25.24
CA LYS A 506 22.45 -27.20 25.82
C LYS A 506 23.57 -27.23 24.78
N ILE A 507 23.32 -27.76 23.59
CA ILE A 507 24.33 -27.82 22.51
C ILE A 507 24.53 -26.46 21.85
N LEU A 508 23.47 -25.66 21.71
CA LEU A 508 23.52 -24.42 20.93
C LEU A 508 23.78 -23.15 21.75
N VAL A 509 23.54 -23.16 23.07
CA VAL A 509 23.58 -21.95 23.91
C VAL A 509 24.94 -21.23 23.86
N SER A 510 26.04 -21.96 23.72
CA SER A 510 27.38 -21.38 23.58
C SER A 510 27.70 -20.80 22.20
N ASN A 511 26.83 -21.05 21.21
CA ASN A 511 27.05 -20.69 19.79
C ASN A 511 26.19 -19.51 19.33
N VAL A 512 25.57 -18.76 20.24
CA VAL A 512 24.82 -17.54 19.93
C VAL A 512 25.74 -16.33 20.07
N ARG A 513 25.79 -15.49 19.04
CA ARG A 513 26.54 -14.24 19.05
C ARG A 513 25.61 -13.06 19.31
N ILE A 514 26.10 -12.06 20.01
CA ILE A 514 25.39 -10.79 20.20
C ILE A 514 26.16 -9.74 19.41
N MET A 515 25.49 -9.04 18.51
CA MET A 515 26.12 -8.10 17.59
C MET A 515 25.37 -6.78 17.55
N GLU A 516 26.11 -5.68 17.61
CA GLU A 516 25.59 -4.34 17.37
C GLU A 516 25.66 -4.01 15.87
N ILE A 517 24.53 -3.58 15.28
CA ILE A 517 24.48 -3.12 13.89
C ILE A 517 23.93 -1.70 13.84
N ASN A 518 24.81 -0.75 13.58
CA ASN A 518 24.48 0.68 13.52
C ASN A 518 25.08 1.36 12.26
N GLY A 519 24.76 2.65 12.06
CA GLY A 519 25.19 3.41 10.88
C GLY A 519 26.70 3.66 10.78
N GLN A 520 27.47 3.43 11.84
CA GLN A 520 28.92 3.62 11.94
C GLN A 520 29.71 2.30 11.96
N SER A 521 29.07 1.18 12.34
CA SER A 521 29.68 -0.14 12.36
C SER A 521 30.02 -0.64 10.95
N GLY A 522 31.28 -1.04 10.77
CA GLY A 522 31.80 -1.66 9.54
C GLY A 522 31.44 -3.15 9.39
N GLU A 523 30.90 -3.77 10.44
CA GLU A 523 30.50 -5.18 10.43
C GLU A 523 29.11 -5.33 9.80
N ALA A 524 29.08 -5.64 8.50
CA ALA A 524 27.89 -6.23 7.88
C ALA A 524 27.76 -7.68 8.36
N LEU A 525 26.53 -8.21 8.48
CA LEU A 525 26.33 -9.64 8.71
C LEU A 525 26.85 -10.41 7.49
N GLU A 526 28.06 -10.95 7.61
CA GLU A 526 28.69 -11.78 6.56
C GLU A 526 28.11 -13.19 6.56
N TYR A 527 26.86 -13.34 6.13
CA TYR A 527 26.18 -14.64 6.07
C TYR A 527 26.97 -15.68 5.25
N GLU A 528 27.65 -15.25 4.19
CA GLU A 528 28.45 -16.11 3.33
C GLU A 528 29.55 -16.86 4.09
N THR A 529 30.18 -16.21 5.07
CA THR A 529 31.23 -16.80 5.93
C THR A 529 30.67 -17.96 6.78
N TYR A 530 29.36 -17.98 7.03
CA TYR A 530 28.68 -18.96 7.87
C TYR A 530 27.72 -19.86 7.10
N LYS A 531 27.77 -19.90 5.76
CA LYS A 531 26.78 -20.62 4.93
C LYS A 531 26.69 -22.12 5.23
N ASP A 532 27.80 -22.74 5.63
CA ASP A 532 27.88 -24.19 5.86
C ASP A 532 27.49 -24.59 7.30
N VAL A 533 27.67 -23.67 8.26
CA VAL A 533 27.49 -23.94 9.70
C VAL A 533 26.28 -23.23 10.31
N GLY A 534 25.74 -22.22 9.61
CA GLY A 534 24.69 -21.34 10.12
C GLY A 534 25.23 -20.33 11.12
N LEU A 535 24.55 -19.18 11.22
CA LEU A 535 24.85 -18.13 12.18
C LEU A 535 23.66 -17.99 13.13
N ASN A 536 23.89 -18.14 14.43
CA ASN A 536 22.89 -17.82 15.46
C ASN A 536 23.24 -16.47 16.08
N VAL A 537 22.42 -15.45 15.84
CA VAL A 537 22.76 -14.07 16.22
C VAL A 537 21.59 -13.32 16.85
N ILE A 538 21.86 -12.64 17.96
CA ILE A 538 21.00 -11.59 18.52
C ILE A 538 21.56 -10.26 18.02
N VAL A 539 20.78 -9.56 17.21
CA VAL A 539 21.16 -8.30 16.61
C VAL A 539 20.52 -7.16 17.40
N VAL A 540 21.34 -6.30 17.97
CA VAL A 540 20.92 -5.04 18.59
C VAL A 540 21.20 -3.91 17.61
N GLY A 541 20.24 -3.05 17.32
CA GLY A 541 20.59 -1.89 16.49
C GLY A 541 19.51 -0.87 16.22
N GLY A 542 19.87 0.05 15.32
CA GLY A 542 19.18 1.32 15.07
C GLY A 542 18.64 1.49 13.65
N ASP A 543 18.82 2.68 13.09
CA ASP A 543 18.25 3.05 11.78
C ASP A 543 18.70 2.17 10.62
N LYS A 544 19.91 1.58 10.68
CA LYS A 544 20.43 0.65 9.65
C LYS A 544 19.61 -0.65 9.57
N LEU A 545 19.00 -1.08 10.68
CA LEU A 545 18.10 -2.23 10.72
C LEU A 545 16.69 -1.89 10.25
N SER A 546 16.33 -0.61 10.25
CA SER A 546 15.03 -0.14 9.79
C SER A 546 14.90 -0.10 8.27
N ARG A 547 16.01 -0.08 7.51
CA ARG A 547 16.02 -0.04 6.03
C ARG A 547 17.18 -0.83 5.41
N GLY A 548 16.84 -1.82 4.60
CA GLY A 548 17.77 -2.41 3.62
C GLY A 548 18.58 -3.63 4.05
N LEU A 549 18.64 -3.97 5.35
CA LEU A 549 19.23 -5.23 5.80
C LEU A 549 18.16 -6.33 5.90
N THR A 550 18.46 -7.51 5.34
CA THR A 550 17.63 -8.71 5.53
C THR A 550 18.25 -9.55 6.63
N LEU A 551 17.46 -9.89 7.67
CA LEU A 551 17.87 -10.79 8.73
C LEU A 551 17.42 -12.21 8.40
N GLU A 552 18.36 -13.04 7.95
CA GLU A 552 18.05 -14.43 7.62
C GLU A 552 17.71 -15.24 8.87
N GLY A 553 16.65 -16.07 8.76
CA GLY A 553 16.21 -16.91 9.87
C GLY A 553 15.64 -16.15 11.07
N LEU A 554 15.12 -14.94 10.88
CA LEU A 554 14.54 -14.15 11.97
C LEU A 554 13.34 -14.87 12.58
N SER A 555 13.43 -15.20 13.87
CA SER A 555 12.38 -15.88 14.61
C SER A 555 11.81 -15.02 15.75
N VAL A 556 12.64 -14.27 16.47
CA VAL A 556 12.18 -13.43 17.59
C VAL A 556 12.49 -11.96 17.32
N SER A 557 11.51 -11.08 17.55
CA SER A 557 11.66 -9.63 17.43
C SER A 557 11.22 -8.94 18.71
N TYR A 558 12.15 -8.27 19.39
CA TYR A 558 11.88 -7.40 20.52
C TYR A 558 11.89 -5.95 20.04
N TYR A 559 10.72 -5.33 19.98
CA TYR A 559 10.50 -4.11 19.23
C TYR A 559 9.72 -3.09 20.06
N TYR A 560 10.34 -1.95 20.36
CA TYR A 560 9.66 -0.85 21.08
C TYR A 560 9.68 0.47 20.30
N ARG A 561 10.33 0.51 19.15
CA ARG A 561 10.45 1.74 18.38
C ARG A 561 9.16 2.03 17.59
N GLY A 562 8.31 2.90 18.12
CA GLY A 562 7.12 3.36 17.44
C GLY A 562 7.37 4.38 16.33
N THR A 563 6.52 4.36 15.31
CA THR A 563 6.30 5.47 14.37
C THR A 563 4.80 5.55 14.10
N ASN A 564 4.30 6.76 13.88
CA ASN A 564 2.91 6.96 13.47
C ASN A 564 2.74 7.01 11.94
N MET A 565 3.81 6.82 11.16
CA MET A 565 3.74 6.83 9.71
C MET A 565 3.64 5.40 9.14
N TYR A 566 2.63 5.15 8.31
CA TYR A 566 2.35 3.84 7.70
C TYR A 566 3.55 3.29 6.92
N ASP A 567 4.12 4.12 6.04
CA ASP A 567 5.26 3.75 5.19
C ASP A 567 6.45 3.27 6.02
N THR A 568 6.76 4.00 7.09
CA THR A 568 7.88 3.74 7.97
C THR A 568 7.60 2.52 8.84
N LEU A 569 6.39 2.40 9.41
CA LEU A 569 6.02 1.27 10.26
C LEU A 569 6.13 -0.06 9.51
N MET A 570 5.57 -0.12 8.29
CA MET A 570 5.63 -1.30 7.44
C MET A 570 7.06 -1.67 7.03
N GLN A 571 7.91 -0.68 6.76
CA GLN A 571 9.32 -0.91 6.44
C GLN A 571 10.13 -1.42 7.64
N MET A 572 9.72 -1.06 8.86
CA MET A 572 10.37 -1.49 10.09
C MET A 572 9.99 -2.91 10.53
N GLY A 573 8.88 -3.47 10.03
CA GLY A 573 8.46 -4.85 10.27
C GLY A 573 9.38 -5.89 9.62
N ARG A 574 10.60 -6.06 10.13
CA ARG A 574 11.61 -6.98 9.60
C ARG A 574 11.26 -8.45 9.79
N TRP A 575 10.29 -8.75 10.66
CA TRP A 575 9.75 -10.08 10.88
C TRP A 575 8.86 -10.57 9.73
N PHE A 576 8.56 -9.75 8.72
CA PHE A 576 7.93 -10.24 7.50
C PHE A 576 8.91 -11.09 6.66
N GLY A 577 8.38 -11.89 5.74
CA GLY A 577 9.19 -12.73 4.85
C GLY A 577 8.81 -14.21 4.90
N PHE A 578 9.61 -15.04 4.21
CA PHE A 578 9.39 -16.48 4.17
C PHE A 578 9.77 -17.13 5.51
N ARG A 579 8.89 -18.02 6.02
CA ARG A 579 9.04 -18.72 7.33
C ARG A 579 8.77 -20.21 7.21
N THR A 580 9.23 -20.83 6.13
CA THR A 580 8.96 -22.23 5.80
C THR A 580 9.37 -23.17 6.93
N GLY A 581 8.39 -23.82 7.56
CA GLY A 581 8.58 -24.82 8.61
C GLY A 581 8.88 -24.28 10.02
N TYR A 582 8.80 -22.96 10.26
CA TYR A 582 9.09 -22.39 11.59
C TYR A 582 8.29 -21.13 11.99
N MET A 583 7.22 -20.79 11.27
CA MET A 583 6.38 -19.61 11.56
C MET A 583 5.75 -19.68 12.97
N ASP A 584 5.34 -20.87 13.39
CA ASP A 584 4.80 -21.20 14.71
C ASP A 584 5.79 -20.94 15.86
N LEU A 585 7.09 -20.87 15.57
CA LEU A 585 8.15 -20.56 16.52
C LEU A 585 8.44 -19.05 16.61
N CYS A 586 7.85 -18.23 15.74
CA CYS A 586 8.15 -16.81 15.70
C CYS A 586 7.44 -16.05 16.84
N ARG A 587 8.09 -15.03 17.41
CA ARG A 587 7.51 -14.17 18.45
C ARG A 587 7.84 -12.69 18.23
N ILE A 588 6.85 -11.84 18.49
CA ILE A 588 7.01 -10.38 18.51
C ILE A 588 6.72 -9.90 19.93
N TYR A 589 7.72 -9.30 20.58
CA TYR A 589 7.59 -8.64 21.86
C TYR A 589 7.50 -7.13 21.62
N THR A 590 6.36 -6.50 21.91
CA THR A 590 6.14 -5.07 21.66
C THR A 590 5.05 -4.48 22.56
N SER A 591 4.83 -3.17 22.52
CA SER A 591 3.74 -2.54 23.29
C SER A 591 2.40 -2.74 22.62
N GLU A 592 1.31 -2.69 23.40
CA GLU A 592 -0.07 -2.75 22.88
C GLU A 592 -0.32 -1.69 21.79
N THR A 593 0.12 -0.45 22.01
CA THR A 593 -0.01 0.60 20.99
C THR A 593 0.68 0.28 19.67
N ILE A 594 1.89 -0.30 19.71
CA ILE A 594 2.62 -0.62 18.48
C ILE A 594 1.98 -1.82 17.78
N SER A 595 1.50 -2.81 18.53
CA SER A 595 0.78 -3.93 17.93
C SER A 595 -0.52 -3.49 17.27
N ASP A 596 -1.29 -2.60 17.90
CA ASP A 596 -2.53 -2.06 17.34
C ASP A 596 -2.25 -1.33 16.01
N TYR A 597 -1.15 -0.57 15.97
CA TYR A 597 -0.72 0.11 14.74
C TYR A 597 -0.36 -0.88 13.63
N PHE A 598 0.33 -1.98 13.94
CA PHE A 598 0.64 -3.00 12.94
C PHE A 598 -0.59 -3.80 12.49
N GLU A 599 -1.51 -4.11 13.41
CA GLU A 599 -2.79 -4.75 13.09
C GLU A 599 -3.62 -3.86 12.15
N HIS A 600 -3.77 -2.58 12.50
CA HIS A 600 -4.44 -1.61 11.65
C HIS A 600 -3.77 -1.52 10.27
N MET A 601 -2.43 -1.49 10.22
CA MET A 601 -1.70 -1.48 8.96
C MET A 601 -1.92 -2.73 8.12
N ALA A 602 -2.01 -3.89 8.75
CA ALA A 602 -2.31 -5.14 8.07
C ALA A 602 -3.68 -5.03 7.37
N PHE A 603 -4.69 -4.50 8.06
CA PHE A 603 -6.01 -4.23 7.50
C PHE A 603 -5.96 -3.22 6.34
N VAL A 604 -5.29 -2.07 6.53
CA VAL A 604 -5.13 -1.04 5.50
C VAL A 604 -4.53 -1.62 4.21
N MET A 605 -3.49 -2.44 4.33
CA MET A 605 -2.80 -3.02 3.17
C MET A 605 -3.65 -4.05 2.42
N VAL A 606 -4.45 -4.84 3.14
CA VAL A 606 -5.42 -5.77 2.53
C VAL A 606 -6.49 -4.98 1.78
N GLU A 607 -7.04 -3.95 2.40
CA GLU A 607 -8.08 -3.13 1.80
C GLU A 607 -7.61 -2.33 0.59
N LEU A 608 -6.37 -1.83 0.62
CA LEU A 608 -5.76 -1.16 -0.53
C LEU A 608 -5.59 -2.11 -1.73
N ARG A 609 -5.21 -3.36 -1.49
CA ARG A 609 -5.08 -4.38 -2.55
C ARG A 609 -6.44 -4.76 -3.15
N LYS A 610 -7.45 -4.94 -2.30
CA LYS A 610 -8.84 -5.14 -2.75
C LYS A 610 -9.35 -3.97 -3.58
N GLU A 611 -9.01 -2.74 -3.21
CA GLU A 611 -9.36 -1.56 -4.02
C GLU A 611 -8.71 -1.65 -5.41
N PHE A 612 -7.43 -2.01 -5.52
CA PHE A 612 -6.79 -2.21 -6.83
C PHE A 612 -7.44 -3.32 -7.65
N GLU A 613 -7.77 -4.46 -7.02
CA GLU A 613 -8.47 -5.56 -7.67
C GLU A 613 -9.86 -5.18 -8.16
N TYR A 614 -10.62 -4.48 -7.32
CA TYR A 614 -11.95 -4.00 -7.66
C TYR A 614 -11.91 -3.11 -8.90
N VAL A 615 -11.01 -2.11 -8.90
CA VAL A 615 -10.93 -1.17 -10.01
C VAL A 615 -10.38 -1.88 -11.26
N ALA A 616 -9.37 -2.74 -11.12
CA ALA A 616 -8.84 -3.55 -12.22
C ALA A 616 -9.89 -4.45 -12.91
N LYS A 617 -10.82 -5.03 -12.13
CA LYS A 617 -11.86 -5.94 -12.63
C LYS A 617 -13.07 -5.21 -13.22
N ASN A 618 -13.48 -4.09 -12.62
CA ASN A 618 -14.77 -3.46 -12.90
C ASN A 618 -14.67 -2.15 -13.67
N GLU A 619 -13.49 -1.54 -13.73
CA GLU A 619 -13.30 -0.20 -14.27
C GLU A 619 -12.13 -0.20 -15.27
N ASN A 620 -12.39 0.17 -16.52
CA ASN A 620 -11.33 0.28 -17.54
C ASN A 620 -10.62 1.66 -17.43
N VAL A 621 -10.01 1.92 -16.26
CA VAL A 621 -9.48 3.24 -15.87
C VAL A 621 -8.00 3.17 -15.52
N THR A 622 -7.28 4.25 -15.80
CA THR A 622 -5.89 4.40 -15.36
C THR A 622 -5.84 4.97 -13.93
N PRO A 623 -4.69 4.87 -13.25
CA PRO A 623 -4.47 5.62 -12.01
C PRO A 623 -4.68 7.14 -12.15
N GLU A 624 -4.39 7.74 -13.32
CA GLU A 624 -4.65 9.16 -13.58
C GLU A 624 -6.15 9.50 -13.62
N ASP A 625 -6.97 8.51 -13.96
CA ASP A 625 -8.42 8.65 -14.04
C ASP A 625 -9.10 8.36 -12.71
N TYR A 626 -8.60 7.42 -11.89
CA TYR A 626 -9.25 6.96 -10.65
C TYR A 626 -8.43 7.22 -9.38
N ALA A 627 -9.02 7.98 -8.44
CA ALA A 627 -8.37 8.30 -7.18
C ALA A 627 -8.51 7.17 -6.16
N ILE A 628 -7.41 6.45 -5.95
CA ILE A 628 -7.36 5.32 -5.03
C ILE A 628 -7.64 5.77 -3.59
N LYS A 629 -8.61 5.11 -2.97
CA LYS A 629 -9.01 5.35 -1.58
C LYS A 629 -8.06 4.61 -0.64
N MET A 630 -7.40 5.36 0.22
CA MET A 630 -6.53 4.85 1.27
C MET A 630 -7.21 5.07 2.62
N LEU A 631 -7.30 4.04 3.45
CA LEU A 631 -7.89 4.17 4.79
C LEU A 631 -7.04 5.11 5.66
N ASP A 632 -7.72 5.97 6.41
CA ASP A 632 -7.14 6.94 7.35
C ASP A 632 -7.25 6.41 8.78
N HIS A 633 -6.41 6.92 9.67
CA HIS A 633 -6.40 6.60 11.11
C HIS A 633 -6.42 7.90 11.94
N GLU A 634 -6.82 7.82 13.20
CA GLU A 634 -6.88 9.00 14.06
C GLU A 634 -5.47 9.45 14.50
N ASP A 635 -4.63 8.50 14.90
CA ASP A 635 -3.28 8.77 15.44
C ASP A 635 -2.13 8.56 14.43
N MET A 636 -2.42 7.95 13.28
CA MET A 636 -1.41 7.57 12.29
C MET A 636 -1.61 8.31 10.96
N GLN A 637 -0.54 8.41 10.18
CA GLN A 637 -0.50 9.10 8.89
C GLN A 637 -0.02 8.14 7.80
N LEU A 638 -0.55 8.31 6.57
CA LEU A 638 -0.15 7.49 5.43
C LEU A 638 1.35 7.60 5.09
N THR A 639 1.92 8.79 5.24
CA THR A 639 3.32 9.12 4.99
C THR A 639 3.62 10.47 5.63
N SER A 640 4.85 10.97 5.50
CA SER A 640 5.22 12.30 6.00
C SER A 640 4.34 13.43 5.44
N ILE A 641 4.06 14.45 6.25
CA ILE A 641 3.24 15.62 5.89
C ILE A 641 3.71 16.26 4.57
N ALA A 642 5.02 16.33 4.35
CA ALA A 642 5.60 16.92 3.15
C ALA A 642 5.24 16.16 1.86
N LYS A 643 4.95 14.85 1.95
CA LYS A 643 4.49 13.99 0.85
C LYS A 643 2.95 13.94 0.73
N MET A 644 2.23 14.42 1.75
CA MET A 644 0.75 14.45 1.78
C MET A 644 0.13 15.77 1.30
N ARG A 645 0.89 16.69 0.68
CA ARG A 645 0.37 18.02 0.29
C ARG A 645 -0.87 17.97 -0.62
N TYR A 646 -0.98 16.91 -1.42
CA TYR A 646 -2.08 16.69 -2.35
C TYR A 646 -3.11 15.66 -1.84
N ALA A 647 -2.98 15.21 -0.60
CA ALA A 647 -3.99 14.40 0.06
C ALA A 647 -5.26 15.22 0.35
N LYS A 648 -6.41 14.60 0.16
CA LYS A 648 -7.72 15.11 0.58
C LYS A 648 -8.42 14.01 1.37
N LYS A 649 -8.87 14.34 2.59
CA LYS A 649 -9.74 13.45 3.37
C LYS A 649 -11.13 13.42 2.71
N LEU A 650 -11.59 12.24 2.33
CA LEU A 650 -12.97 12.01 1.91
C LEU A 650 -13.85 12.09 3.16
N ILE A 651 -14.72 13.09 3.17
CA ILE A 651 -15.71 13.27 4.23
C ILE A 651 -16.89 12.35 3.94
N ASN A 652 -17.22 11.47 4.88
CA ASN A 652 -18.52 10.79 4.89
C ASN A 652 -19.58 11.79 5.39
N TYR A 653 -20.57 12.10 4.55
CA TYR A 653 -21.63 13.05 4.89
C TYR A 653 -22.85 12.39 5.58
N SER A 654 -22.76 11.14 6.04
CA SER A 654 -23.83 10.47 6.79
C SER A 654 -24.34 11.32 7.97
N GLY A 655 -25.67 11.33 8.14
CA GLY A 655 -26.38 12.11 9.16
C GLY A 655 -26.55 13.59 8.79
N MET A 656 -26.82 14.43 9.79
CA MET A 656 -27.08 15.85 9.61
C MET A 656 -25.82 16.65 9.27
N ARG A 657 -25.92 17.55 8.29
CA ARG A 657 -24.90 18.54 7.93
C ARG A 657 -25.57 19.89 7.74
N GLN A 658 -25.04 20.96 8.31
CA GLN A 658 -25.71 22.27 8.28
C GLN A 658 -24.74 23.43 8.12
N THR A 659 -25.18 24.45 7.39
CA THR A 659 -24.46 25.71 7.25
C THR A 659 -24.52 26.48 8.57
N ARG A 660 -23.36 26.83 9.12
CA ARG A 660 -23.25 27.61 10.38
C ARG A 660 -22.53 28.94 10.19
N ILE A 661 -21.55 28.94 9.30
CA ILE A 661 -20.65 30.06 9.02
C ILE A 661 -20.97 30.59 7.63
N PHE A 662 -21.14 31.91 7.55
CA PHE A 662 -21.46 32.66 6.34
C PHE A 662 -20.31 33.62 6.01
N ASP A 663 -20.07 33.81 4.73
CA ASP A 663 -19.13 34.82 4.23
C ASP A 663 -19.72 36.22 4.43
N THR A 664 -18.90 37.20 4.81
CA THR A 664 -19.38 38.57 5.04
C THR A 664 -19.62 39.35 3.75
N ARG A 665 -19.11 38.91 2.58
CA ARG A 665 -19.19 39.66 1.32
C ARG A 665 -20.58 39.56 0.67
N GLU A 666 -21.19 40.72 0.38
CA GLU A 666 -22.50 40.83 -0.27
C GLU A 666 -22.64 40.04 -1.58
N PRO A 667 -21.66 40.07 -2.53
CA PRO A 667 -21.80 39.34 -3.79
C PRO A 667 -21.96 37.82 -3.61
N ILE A 668 -21.34 37.26 -2.56
CA ILE A 668 -21.44 35.83 -2.23
C ILE A 668 -22.82 35.53 -1.64
N MET A 669 -23.31 36.37 -0.73
CA MET A 669 -24.66 36.20 -0.18
C MET A 669 -25.72 36.30 -1.28
N LYS A 670 -25.58 37.26 -2.20
CA LYS A 670 -26.50 37.44 -3.32
C LYS A 670 -26.49 36.23 -4.25
N LYS A 671 -25.31 35.75 -4.62
CA LYS A 671 -25.13 34.51 -5.38
C LYS A 671 -25.78 33.30 -4.72
N ASN A 672 -25.68 33.17 -3.40
CA ASN A 672 -26.30 32.08 -2.63
C ASN A 672 -27.83 32.17 -2.62
N PHE A 673 -28.37 33.38 -2.50
CA PHE A 673 -29.80 33.63 -2.65
C PHE A 673 -30.29 33.27 -4.06
N ASP A 674 -29.59 33.74 -5.10
CA ASP A 674 -29.93 33.47 -6.49
C ASP A 674 -29.83 31.98 -6.84
N ALA A 675 -28.83 31.27 -6.31
CA ALA A 675 -28.72 29.81 -6.43
C ALA A 675 -29.95 29.09 -5.82
N THR A 676 -30.42 29.58 -4.66
CA THR A 676 -31.61 29.06 -3.98
C THR A 676 -32.88 29.32 -4.80
N LEU A 677 -33.02 30.54 -5.31
CA LEU A 677 -34.14 30.93 -6.18
C LEU A 677 -34.19 30.05 -7.43
N SER A 678 -33.03 29.80 -8.05
CA SER A 678 -32.92 28.92 -9.21
C SER A 678 -33.33 27.48 -8.90
N LEU A 679 -32.88 26.91 -7.77
CA LEU A 679 -33.29 25.58 -7.31
C LEU A 679 -34.82 25.49 -7.22
N ILE A 680 -35.45 26.45 -6.55
CA ILE A 680 -36.90 26.43 -6.29
C ILE A 680 -37.70 26.58 -7.59
N ASN A 681 -37.24 27.44 -8.51
CA ASN A 681 -37.91 27.63 -9.79
C ASN A 681 -37.70 26.46 -10.76
N GLU A 682 -36.56 25.77 -10.70
CA GLU A 682 -36.23 24.62 -11.55
C GLU A 682 -36.80 23.29 -11.03
N ILE A 683 -37.30 23.22 -9.80
CA ILE A 683 -38.01 22.04 -9.28
C ILE A 683 -39.29 21.81 -10.09
N GLU A 684 -39.38 20.62 -10.71
CA GLU A 684 -40.51 20.19 -11.55
C GLU A 684 -41.64 19.57 -10.71
N THR A 685 -41.29 18.95 -9.58
CA THR A 685 -42.25 18.32 -8.67
C THR A 685 -43.07 19.36 -7.89
N PRO A 686 -44.34 19.09 -7.56
CA PRO A 686 -45.17 20.04 -6.83
C PRO A 686 -44.53 20.46 -5.50
N ILE A 687 -44.62 21.75 -5.17
CA ILE A 687 -44.22 22.25 -3.86
C ILE A 687 -45.48 22.47 -3.03
N THR A 688 -45.64 21.69 -1.96
CA THR A 688 -46.85 21.68 -1.14
C THR A 688 -46.55 22.17 0.27
N LYS A 689 -47.51 22.84 0.90
CA LYS A 689 -47.40 23.21 2.31
C LYS A 689 -47.60 21.95 3.16
N LEU A 690 -46.66 21.67 4.05
CA LEU A 690 -46.76 20.51 4.94
C LEU A 690 -47.82 20.78 6.02
N ASN A 691 -48.99 20.15 5.90
CA ASN A 691 -50.04 20.20 6.93
C ASN A 691 -49.65 19.27 8.06
N ASN A 692 -48.95 19.80 9.06
CA ASN A 692 -48.39 18.98 10.12
C ASN A 692 -49.49 18.54 11.11
N LYS A 693 -49.72 17.23 11.27
CA LYS A 693 -50.59 16.66 12.32
C LYS A 693 -50.08 16.97 13.75
N LEU A 694 -48.85 17.46 13.88
CA LEU A 694 -48.13 17.68 15.14
C LEU A 694 -48.28 19.08 15.79
N LYS A 695 -49.23 19.92 15.36
CA LYS A 695 -49.38 21.30 15.89
C LYS A 695 -48.07 22.11 15.91
N MET A 696 -47.22 21.94 14.90
CA MET A 696 -45.99 22.73 14.77
C MET A 696 -46.33 24.14 14.24
N ASP A 697 -45.76 25.15 14.85
CA ASP A 697 -45.98 26.58 14.60
C ASP A 697 -45.01 27.18 13.56
N THR A 698 -44.09 26.38 13.04
CA THR A 698 -43.21 26.66 11.90
C THR A 698 -43.89 26.28 10.58
N GLN A 699 -43.76 27.14 9.57
CA GLN A 699 -44.23 26.83 8.22
C GLN A 699 -43.18 26.02 7.44
N TYR A 700 -43.59 24.90 6.84
CA TYR A 700 -42.74 24.10 5.96
C TYR A 700 -43.41 23.94 4.59
N TYR A 701 -42.61 24.11 3.54
CA TYR A 701 -42.99 23.74 2.18
C TYR A 701 -42.09 22.60 1.72
N ILE A 702 -42.66 21.58 1.10
CA ILE A 702 -41.91 20.39 0.68
C ILE A 702 -42.18 20.07 -0.79
N SER A 703 -41.11 19.74 -1.50
CA SER A 703 -41.16 19.03 -2.76
C SER A 703 -40.50 17.66 -2.58
N ARG A 704 -41.24 16.60 -2.88
CA ARG A 704 -40.77 15.23 -2.72
C ARG A 704 -40.14 14.72 -4.01
N ASP A 705 -39.20 13.80 -3.88
CA ASP A 705 -38.60 13.08 -5.01
C ASP A 705 -37.90 13.96 -6.06
N VAL A 706 -37.35 15.10 -5.64
CA VAL A 706 -36.58 16.00 -6.51
C VAL A 706 -35.34 15.27 -7.02
N ALA A 707 -35.11 15.28 -8.33
CA ALA A 707 -33.94 14.67 -8.93
C ALA A 707 -32.64 15.25 -8.37
N SER A 708 -31.69 14.39 -7.99
CA SER A 708 -30.42 14.78 -7.37
C SER A 708 -29.62 15.78 -8.20
N ARG A 709 -29.75 15.77 -9.53
CA ARG A 709 -29.16 16.75 -10.45
C ARG A 709 -29.49 18.20 -10.05
N ARG A 710 -30.73 18.50 -9.66
CA ARG A 710 -31.15 19.85 -9.24
C ARG A 710 -30.44 20.29 -7.97
N VAL A 711 -30.30 19.37 -7.01
CA VAL A 711 -29.56 19.59 -5.76
C VAL A 711 -28.07 19.80 -6.03
N ILE A 712 -27.48 19.01 -6.93
CA ILE A 712 -26.07 19.16 -7.36
C ILE A 712 -25.85 20.53 -8.01
N ASP A 713 -26.72 20.95 -8.93
CA ASP A 713 -26.62 22.24 -9.61
C ASP A 713 -26.73 23.41 -8.63
N PHE A 714 -27.64 23.32 -7.65
CA PHE A 714 -27.71 24.26 -6.52
C PHE A 714 -26.38 24.36 -5.77
N LEU A 715 -25.81 23.22 -5.35
CA LEU A 715 -24.58 23.19 -4.57
C LEU A 715 -23.35 23.68 -5.36
N LYS A 716 -23.31 23.46 -6.68
CA LYS A 716 -22.26 23.99 -7.55
C LYS A 716 -22.31 25.52 -7.65
N ARG A 717 -23.51 26.10 -7.64
CA ARG A 717 -23.73 27.56 -7.67
C ARG A 717 -23.57 28.21 -6.29
N TYR A 718 -23.97 27.52 -5.23
CA TYR A 718 -23.85 28.00 -3.85
C TYR A 718 -22.38 27.99 -3.38
N GLU A 719 -21.96 29.06 -2.72
CA GLU A 719 -20.60 29.27 -2.25
C GLU A 719 -20.55 29.31 -0.71
N THR A 720 -19.94 28.28 -0.12
CA THR A 720 -19.64 28.19 1.31
C THR A 720 -18.34 28.92 1.65
N SER A 721 -18.24 29.51 2.85
CA SER A 721 -17.03 30.20 3.32
C SER A 721 -15.78 29.31 3.23
N ALA A 722 -14.67 29.86 2.73
CA ALA A 722 -13.41 29.16 2.52
C ALA A 722 -12.76 28.60 3.82
N SER A 723 -13.19 29.11 4.98
CA SER A 723 -12.68 28.71 6.30
C SER A 723 -13.36 27.45 6.89
N VAL A 724 -14.31 26.84 6.18
CA VAL A 724 -15.14 25.74 6.69
C VAL A 724 -14.74 24.38 6.10
N ASN A 725 -14.19 23.50 6.94
CA ASN A 725 -13.79 22.14 6.54
C ASN A 725 -14.91 21.08 6.66
N LYS A 726 -16.04 21.36 7.33
CA LYS A 726 -17.09 20.35 7.63
C LYS A 726 -18.29 20.37 6.68
N VAL A 727 -18.64 21.53 6.12
CA VAL A 727 -19.80 21.72 5.23
C VAL A 727 -19.37 22.62 4.07
N ASN A 728 -18.87 22.00 3.01
CA ASN A 728 -18.47 22.64 1.76
C ASN A 728 -19.46 22.22 0.68
N SER A 729 -20.09 23.19 0.01
CA SER A 729 -21.17 22.91 -0.97
C SER A 729 -20.66 22.06 -2.14
N LYS A 730 -19.48 22.38 -2.67
CA LYS A 730 -18.87 21.66 -3.80
C LYS A 730 -18.52 20.22 -3.40
N ASP A 731 -17.97 20.00 -2.21
CA ASP A 731 -17.65 18.65 -1.73
C ASP A 731 -18.91 17.79 -1.49
N ILE A 732 -20.01 18.40 -1.02
CA ILE A 732 -21.30 17.71 -0.89
C ILE A 732 -21.87 17.38 -2.27
N ALA A 733 -21.74 18.26 -3.26
CA ALA A 733 -22.15 17.98 -4.64
C ALA A 733 -21.40 16.75 -5.19
N SER A 734 -20.07 16.74 -5.06
CA SER A 734 -19.22 15.60 -5.45
C SER A 734 -19.57 14.32 -4.70
N PHE A 735 -20.00 14.42 -3.44
CA PHE A 735 -20.49 13.27 -2.68
C PHE A 735 -21.77 12.71 -3.29
N ILE A 736 -22.75 13.56 -3.63
CA ILE A 736 -24.02 13.12 -4.20
C ILE A 736 -23.82 12.48 -5.58
N GLU A 737 -22.99 13.07 -6.44
CA GLU A 737 -22.65 12.48 -7.76
C GLU A 737 -22.03 11.08 -7.61
N ARG A 738 -21.03 10.94 -6.74
CA ARG A 738 -20.41 9.63 -6.46
C ARG A 738 -21.41 8.60 -5.92
N MET A 739 -22.43 9.03 -5.20
CA MET A 739 -23.47 8.13 -4.73
C MET A 739 -24.45 7.78 -5.86
N ASN A 740 -24.72 8.71 -6.77
CA ASN A 740 -25.54 8.46 -7.95
C ASN A 740 -24.94 7.36 -8.86
N SER A 741 -23.62 7.35 -9.09
CA SER A 741 -22.96 6.29 -9.89
C SER A 741 -23.12 4.90 -9.29
N LYS A 742 -23.40 4.81 -7.98
CA LYS A 742 -23.73 3.57 -7.25
C LYS A 742 -25.24 3.34 -7.07
N ASN A 743 -26.08 4.03 -7.85
CA ASN A 743 -27.55 4.00 -7.73
C ASN A 743 -28.09 4.38 -6.34
N LYS A 744 -27.39 5.26 -5.61
CA LYS A 744 -27.79 5.80 -4.29
C LYS A 744 -27.99 7.32 -4.37
N LEU A 745 -28.79 7.90 -3.48
CA LEU A 745 -29.06 9.35 -3.42
C LEU A 745 -29.60 9.98 -4.73
N GLN A 746 -30.32 9.22 -5.54
CA GLN A 746 -30.88 9.68 -6.82
C GLN A 746 -31.97 10.76 -6.68
N LYS A 747 -32.59 10.84 -5.50
CA LYS A 747 -33.72 11.71 -5.20
C LYS A 747 -33.60 12.34 -3.82
N PHE A 748 -34.14 13.54 -3.68
CA PHE A 748 -34.16 14.31 -2.45
C PHE A 748 -35.55 14.88 -2.15
N ASN A 749 -35.92 14.92 -0.88
CA ASN A 749 -36.96 15.80 -0.40
C ASN A 749 -36.36 17.20 -0.18
N VAL A 750 -36.84 18.20 -0.90
CA VAL A 750 -36.42 19.59 -0.72
C VAL A 750 -37.45 20.30 0.15
N ILE A 751 -37.02 20.76 1.31
CA ILE A 751 -37.86 21.36 2.35
C ILE A 751 -37.44 22.81 2.53
N ILE A 752 -38.38 23.73 2.42
CA ILE A 752 -38.15 25.16 2.59
C ILE A 752 -38.78 25.55 3.93
N VAL A 753 -37.93 26.02 4.83
CA VAL A 753 -38.29 26.33 6.21
C VAL A 753 -38.64 27.82 6.30
N GLY A 754 -39.88 28.12 6.68
CA GLY A 754 -40.33 29.47 7.00
C GLY A 754 -40.12 29.81 8.47
N GLY A 755 -40.37 31.07 8.84
CA GLY A 755 -40.26 31.49 10.24
C GLY A 755 -41.31 30.84 11.15
N THR A 756 -40.94 30.75 12.42
CA THR A 756 -41.72 30.12 13.50
C THR A 756 -42.52 31.18 14.25
N LYS A 757 -43.84 31.00 14.38
CA LYS A 757 -44.71 31.98 15.05
C LYS A 757 -44.36 32.19 16.53
N SER A 758 -44.04 31.14 17.29
CA SER A 758 -43.62 31.31 18.70
C SER A 758 -42.29 32.05 18.81
N THR A 759 -41.31 31.74 17.95
CA THR A 759 -40.01 32.44 17.94
C THR A 759 -40.16 33.91 17.60
N LEU A 760 -41.02 34.28 16.65
CA LEU A 760 -41.28 35.69 16.36
C LEU A 760 -41.88 36.44 17.57
N ASN A 761 -42.61 35.73 18.43
CA ASN A 761 -43.31 36.30 19.57
C ASN A 761 -42.53 36.19 20.90
N SER A 762 -41.33 35.61 20.91
CA SER A 762 -40.54 35.43 22.13
C SER A 762 -39.93 36.74 22.62
N ASP A 763 -39.73 36.85 23.93
CA ASP A 763 -39.32 38.11 24.56
C ASP A 763 -37.97 38.61 24.05
N ASN A 764 -37.00 37.72 23.84
CA ASN A 764 -35.69 38.07 23.30
C ASN A 764 -35.76 38.62 21.86
N VAL A 765 -36.67 38.12 21.02
CA VAL A 765 -36.86 38.60 19.64
C VAL A 765 -37.55 39.98 19.63
N LYS A 766 -38.54 40.17 20.51
CA LYS A 766 -39.20 41.46 20.71
C LYS A 766 -38.24 42.51 21.28
N GLN A 767 -37.42 42.14 22.26
CA GLN A 767 -36.38 43.01 22.83
C GLN A 767 -35.31 43.38 21.79
N ALA A 768 -34.99 42.47 20.86
CA ALA A 768 -34.12 42.75 19.72
C ALA A 768 -34.79 43.56 18.59
N GLY A 769 -36.07 43.92 18.71
CA GLY A 769 -36.78 44.75 17.73
C GLY A 769 -37.09 44.06 16.39
N LEU A 770 -36.95 42.73 16.31
CA LEU A 770 -37.13 41.98 15.07
C LEU A 770 -38.63 41.88 14.71
N LYS A 771 -38.96 42.21 13.46
CA LYS A 771 -40.32 42.15 12.91
C LYS A 771 -40.45 41.02 11.89
N LYS A 772 -41.62 40.85 11.27
CA LYS A 772 -41.76 39.93 10.14
C LYS A 772 -40.92 40.43 8.96
N HIS A 773 -40.17 39.52 8.33
CA HIS A 773 -39.41 39.80 7.11
C HIS A 773 -39.82 38.83 6.00
N PRO A 774 -40.79 39.19 5.14
CA PRO A 774 -41.24 38.32 4.05
C PRO A 774 -40.09 37.94 3.12
N VAL A 775 -40.17 36.75 2.51
CA VAL A 775 -39.16 36.27 1.55
C VAL A 775 -39.85 35.72 0.32
N ASN A 776 -39.45 36.21 -0.86
CA ASN A 776 -39.93 35.76 -2.15
C ASN A 776 -38.89 34.83 -2.79
N LEU A 777 -39.27 33.58 -3.01
CA LEU A 777 -38.43 32.54 -3.63
C LEU A 777 -39.03 32.08 -4.97
N GLY A 778 -39.70 32.98 -5.68
CA GLY A 778 -40.31 32.71 -6.99
C GLY A 778 -41.62 31.94 -6.83
N LYS A 779 -41.57 30.61 -6.97
CA LYS A 779 -42.76 29.73 -6.81
C LYS A 779 -43.39 29.76 -5.41
N ILE A 780 -42.69 30.29 -4.40
CA ILE A 780 -43.15 30.33 -3.02
C ILE A 780 -42.86 31.70 -2.42
N LYS A 781 -43.80 32.18 -1.60
CA LYS A 781 -43.60 33.33 -0.72
C LYS A 781 -43.75 32.91 0.75
N LEU A 782 -42.77 33.26 1.56
CA LEU A 782 -42.77 33.03 3.00
C LEU A 782 -43.28 34.27 3.72
N GLU A 783 -44.15 34.07 4.71
CA GLU A 783 -44.65 35.17 5.56
C GLU A 783 -43.52 35.86 6.33
N THR A 784 -42.50 35.11 6.73
CA THR A 784 -41.31 35.63 7.40
C THR A 784 -40.12 34.67 7.27
N ALA A 785 -38.92 35.24 7.23
CA ALA A 785 -37.64 34.52 7.31
C ALA A 785 -37.44 33.83 8.68
N VAL A 786 -36.54 32.86 8.72
CA VAL A 786 -36.20 32.07 9.92
C VAL A 786 -35.30 32.87 10.86
N ILE A 787 -35.72 32.99 12.12
CA ILE A 787 -34.93 33.66 13.16
C ILE A 787 -34.02 32.63 13.84
N ARG A 788 -32.71 32.89 13.85
CA ARG A 788 -31.65 32.13 14.55
C ARG A 788 -30.63 33.11 15.14
N ALA A 789 -29.99 32.71 16.24
CA ALA A 789 -28.88 33.45 16.85
C ALA A 789 -29.16 34.93 17.18
N VAL A 790 -30.31 35.20 17.81
CA VAL A 790 -30.77 36.56 18.17
C VAL A 790 -29.71 37.37 18.93
N GLU A 791 -28.99 36.73 19.87
CA GLU A 791 -28.03 37.39 20.77
C GLU A 791 -26.56 36.98 20.52
N LYS A 792 -26.31 36.05 19.60
CA LYS A 792 -24.97 35.47 19.44
C LYS A 792 -24.08 36.39 18.61
N GLU A 793 -22.97 36.84 19.21
CA GLU A 793 -21.94 37.62 18.54
C GLU A 793 -20.61 36.86 18.53
N LYS A 794 -20.32 36.16 17.42
CA LYS A 794 -18.98 35.64 17.13
C LYS A 794 -18.62 35.99 15.68
N ASN A 795 -18.48 37.29 15.42
CA ASN A 795 -18.03 37.79 14.14
C ASN A 795 -16.51 37.95 14.17
N SER A 796 -15.83 37.54 13.11
CA SER A 796 -14.50 38.07 12.78
C SER A 796 -14.63 38.91 11.51
N THR A 797 -13.58 39.66 11.15
CA THR A 797 -13.57 40.56 9.97
C THR A 797 -14.18 39.93 8.71
N ASP A 798 -14.00 38.62 8.52
CA ASP A 798 -14.37 37.94 7.28
C ASP A 798 -15.50 36.88 7.45
N LYS A 799 -16.14 36.76 8.62
CA LYS A 799 -17.16 35.71 8.84
C LYS A 799 -18.26 36.03 9.84
N VAL A 800 -19.44 35.43 9.60
CA VAL A 800 -20.59 35.41 10.51
C VAL A 800 -20.90 33.98 10.94
N ASP A 801 -20.80 33.64 12.23
CA ASP A 801 -21.19 32.32 12.79
C ASP A 801 -22.48 32.44 13.60
N ILE A 802 -23.57 31.89 13.05
CA ILE A 802 -24.89 31.88 13.70
C ILE A 802 -25.17 30.56 14.46
N GLY A 803 -24.19 29.66 14.56
CA GLY A 803 -24.38 28.37 15.19
C GLY A 803 -25.30 27.44 14.41
N ALA A 804 -26.00 26.54 15.10
CA ALA A 804 -26.90 25.57 14.46
C ALA A 804 -28.16 26.27 13.93
N ILE A 805 -28.51 25.98 12.67
CA ILE A 805 -29.73 26.47 12.01
C ILE A 805 -30.88 25.46 12.09
N VAL A 806 -30.57 24.16 12.18
CA VAL A 806 -31.56 23.09 12.33
C VAL A 806 -31.95 22.94 13.80
N ALA A 807 -33.25 23.06 14.11
CA ALA A 807 -33.76 22.70 15.43
C ALA A 807 -33.96 21.18 15.54
N SER A 808 -33.87 20.63 16.75
CA SER A 808 -33.85 19.19 17.02
C SER A 808 -35.06 18.41 16.49
N ASN A 809 -36.20 19.08 16.29
CA ASN A 809 -37.42 18.50 15.74
C ASN A 809 -37.61 18.70 14.23
N GLN A 810 -36.67 19.34 13.52
CA GLN A 810 -36.82 19.69 12.10
C GLN A 810 -36.17 18.68 11.17
N GLU A 811 -35.16 17.94 11.65
CA GLU A 811 -34.35 17.08 10.80
C GLU A 811 -35.19 16.07 10.01
N PHE A 812 -36.22 15.47 10.62
CA PHE A 812 -37.04 14.39 10.05
C PHE A 812 -38.48 14.81 9.71
N VAL A 813 -38.72 16.12 9.52
CA VAL A 813 -40.07 16.68 9.35
C VAL A 813 -40.81 16.18 8.09
N ASP A 814 -40.08 15.65 7.11
CA ASP A 814 -40.63 15.06 5.90
C ASP A 814 -41.09 13.60 6.05
N LEU A 815 -40.77 12.95 7.17
CA LEU A 815 -41.10 11.55 7.44
C LEU A 815 -42.50 11.44 8.08
N GLU A 816 -43.21 10.36 7.74
CA GLU A 816 -44.58 10.15 8.22
C GLU A 816 -44.64 9.66 9.68
N GLN A 817 -43.57 9.00 10.16
CA GLN A 817 -43.46 8.51 11.53
C GLN A 817 -42.63 9.48 12.39
N PRO A 818 -43.24 10.17 13.37
CA PRO A 818 -42.54 11.16 14.20
C PRO A 818 -41.42 10.58 15.07
N SER A 819 -41.44 9.26 15.34
CA SER A 819 -40.43 8.54 16.13
C SER A 819 -39.23 8.08 15.32
N GLN A 820 -39.24 8.27 14.00
CA GLN A 820 -38.16 7.81 13.13
C GLN A 820 -36.92 8.71 13.27
N THR A 821 -35.81 8.12 13.71
CA THR A 821 -34.51 8.80 13.91
C THR A 821 -33.47 8.48 12.83
N GLU A 822 -33.83 7.65 11.85
CA GLU A 822 -32.95 7.24 10.75
C GLU A 822 -33.61 7.41 9.38
N ARG A 823 -32.81 7.83 8.39
CA ARG A 823 -33.23 7.92 6.98
C ARG A 823 -32.88 6.66 6.20
N ASN A 824 -33.72 6.31 5.23
CA ASN A 824 -33.45 5.27 4.25
C ASN A 824 -32.74 5.84 3.01
N LYS A 825 -32.17 4.98 2.17
CA LYS A 825 -31.42 5.36 0.96
C LYS A 825 -32.23 6.14 -0.11
N HIS A 826 -33.55 6.27 0.04
CA HIS A 826 -34.46 6.87 -0.93
C HIS A 826 -35.12 8.16 -0.43
N ASN A 827 -34.85 8.58 0.82
CA ASN A 827 -35.48 9.74 1.44
C ASN A 827 -34.46 10.74 2.00
N ALA A 828 -33.34 10.96 1.32
CA ALA A 828 -32.40 12.03 1.69
C ALA A 828 -33.11 13.40 1.61
N ALA A 829 -32.79 14.32 2.52
CA ALA A 829 -33.45 15.63 2.55
C ALA A 829 -32.45 16.79 2.48
N LEU A 830 -32.85 17.83 1.75
CA LEU A 830 -32.25 19.16 1.74
C LEU A 830 -33.23 20.14 2.40
N LEU A 831 -32.83 20.75 3.50
CA LEU A 831 -33.55 21.82 4.18
C LEU A 831 -32.93 23.16 3.82
N VAL A 832 -33.73 24.07 3.29
CA VAL A 832 -33.35 25.43 2.92
C VAL A 832 -33.90 26.39 3.97
N TYR A 833 -33.03 27.25 4.49
CA TYR A 833 -33.30 28.22 5.55
C TYR A 833 -33.02 29.64 5.07
N PRO A 834 -34.03 30.37 4.57
CA PRO A 834 -33.95 31.81 4.42
C PRO A 834 -33.91 32.46 5.80
N LEU A 835 -32.82 33.13 6.15
CA LEU A 835 -32.53 33.62 7.49
C LEU A 835 -32.93 35.08 7.64
N HIS A 836 -33.37 35.43 8.83
CA HIS A 836 -33.81 36.79 9.15
C HIS A 836 -32.61 37.76 9.17
N PRO A 837 -32.57 38.79 8.30
CA PRO A 837 -31.40 39.66 8.17
C PRO A 837 -31.22 40.63 9.35
N GLY A 838 -32.30 40.96 10.06
CA GLY A 838 -32.25 41.88 11.20
C GLY A 838 -31.55 41.35 12.45
N VAL A 839 -31.12 40.09 12.50
CA VAL A 839 -30.35 39.60 13.66
C VAL A 839 -28.98 40.29 13.69
N LYS A 840 -28.48 40.63 14.88
CA LYS A 840 -27.24 41.42 15.08
C LYS A 840 -26.07 41.01 14.20
N SER A 841 -25.92 39.70 14.02
CA SER A 841 -24.87 39.07 13.20
C SER A 841 -24.90 39.51 11.73
N PHE A 842 -26.08 39.67 11.12
CA PHE A 842 -26.25 40.12 9.72
C PHE A 842 -26.51 41.62 9.60
N GLU A 843 -27.19 42.23 10.58
CA GLU A 843 -27.45 43.67 10.62
C GLU A 843 -26.17 44.50 10.57
N LYS A 844 -25.12 44.05 11.30
CA LYS A 844 -23.79 44.69 11.31
C LYS A 844 -23.07 44.73 9.95
N LEU A 845 -23.53 43.97 8.96
CA LEU A 845 -22.94 43.99 7.62
C LEU A 845 -23.35 45.23 6.82
N GLY A 846 -24.42 45.92 7.20
CA GLY A 846 -24.86 47.17 6.57
C GLY A 846 -25.47 46.99 5.17
N TYR A 847 -25.92 45.79 4.81
CA TYR A 847 -26.53 45.52 3.50
C TYR A 847 -28.04 45.78 3.49
N GLU A 848 -28.57 46.25 2.35
CA GLU A 848 -30.00 46.49 2.13
C GLU A 848 -30.75 45.17 1.82
N PHE A 849 -30.92 44.33 2.83
CA PHE A 849 -31.74 43.13 2.71
C PHE A 849 -33.22 43.47 2.51
N ASN A 850 -33.89 42.74 1.63
CA ASN A 850 -35.29 42.93 1.28
C ASN A 850 -35.99 41.59 1.01
N GLU A 851 -37.23 41.60 0.53
CA GLU A 851 -37.97 40.36 0.26
C GLU A 851 -37.35 39.48 -0.84
N ASN A 852 -36.56 40.07 -1.75
CA ASN A 852 -35.88 39.39 -2.86
C ASN A 852 -34.36 39.26 -2.61
N PHE A 853 -33.91 39.48 -1.37
CA PHE A 853 -32.52 39.27 -0.97
C PHE A 853 -32.41 39.11 0.55
N VAL A 854 -32.17 37.88 1.00
CA VAL A 854 -31.86 37.55 2.39
C VAL A 854 -30.70 36.54 2.45
N PRO A 855 -29.98 36.43 3.59
CA PRO A 855 -29.02 35.34 3.79
C PRO A 855 -29.74 33.99 3.74
N VAL A 856 -29.20 33.01 3.03
CA VAL A 856 -29.79 31.67 2.95
C VAL A 856 -28.78 30.64 3.42
N GLY A 857 -29.14 29.83 4.41
CA GLY A 857 -28.40 28.63 4.80
C GLY A 857 -29.07 27.36 4.31
N PHE A 858 -28.34 26.25 4.28
CA PHE A 858 -28.92 24.94 4.02
C PHE A 858 -28.45 23.89 5.03
N ALA A 859 -29.24 22.82 5.15
CA ALA A 859 -28.86 21.61 5.84
C ALA A 859 -29.23 20.35 5.04
N PHE A 860 -28.40 19.33 5.11
CA PHE A 860 -28.72 17.99 4.63
C PHE A 860 -28.98 17.07 5.80
N SER A 861 -29.90 16.14 5.60
CA SER A 861 -30.00 14.93 6.41
C SER A 861 -29.86 13.74 5.47
N PHE A 862 -28.70 13.09 5.55
CA PHE A 862 -28.38 11.93 4.73
C PHE A 862 -28.68 10.63 5.48
N PRO A 863 -29.14 9.57 4.79
CA PRO A 863 -29.20 8.24 5.36
C PRO A 863 -27.82 7.78 5.85
N LYS A 864 -27.81 6.81 6.77
CA LYS A 864 -26.57 6.14 7.14
C LYS A 864 -26.05 5.40 5.92
N ILE A 865 -24.96 5.90 5.36
CA ILE A 865 -24.36 5.35 4.15
C ILE A 865 -23.10 4.59 4.58
N THR A 866 -23.24 3.28 4.70
CA THR A 866 -22.13 2.34 4.69
C THR A 866 -21.87 1.90 3.24
N GLU A 867 -20.63 2.08 2.77
CA GLU A 867 -20.18 1.42 1.55
C GLU A 867 -19.97 -0.06 1.92
N LYS A 868 -20.85 -0.92 1.39
CA LYS A 868 -20.78 -2.38 1.52
C LYS A 868 -19.96 -2.92 0.36
N PHE A 869 -18.97 -3.74 0.65
CA PHE A 869 -18.12 -4.41 -0.34
C PHE A 869 -18.29 -5.91 -0.16
N THR A 870 -18.20 -6.65 -1.24
CA THR A 870 -18.25 -8.10 -1.19
C THR A 870 -16.85 -8.61 -1.42
N ASP A 871 -16.31 -9.43 -0.51
CA ASP A 871 -15.03 -10.11 -0.75
C ASP A 871 -15.19 -11.26 -1.76
N ASP A 872 -14.06 -11.89 -2.13
CA ASP A 872 -14.04 -13.00 -3.09
C ASP A 872 -14.81 -14.25 -2.59
N GLU A 873 -15.16 -14.31 -1.30
CA GLU A 873 -16.00 -15.37 -0.71
C GLU A 873 -17.49 -15.00 -0.67
N GLY A 874 -17.88 -13.81 -1.15
CA GLY A 874 -19.26 -13.35 -1.09
C GLY A 874 -19.65 -12.68 0.23
N ASN A 875 -18.72 -12.47 1.17
CA ASN A 875 -19.01 -11.82 2.45
C ASN A 875 -19.12 -10.31 2.28
N VAL A 876 -20.19 -9.74 2.84
CA VAL A 876 -20.41 -8.29 2.81
C VAL A 876 -19.62 -7.61 3.94
N ILE A 877 -18.53 -6.94 3.58
CA ILE A 877 -17.73 -6.09 4.46
C ILE A 877 -18.32 -4.67 4.47
N GLU A 878 -18.72 -4.20 5.64
CA GLU A 878 -19.10 -2.80 5.84
C GLU A 878 -17.85 -1.95 6.07
N LYS A 879 -17.48 -1.08 5.12
CA LYS A 879 -16.36 -0.15 5.35
C LYS A 879 -16.83 1.02 6.23
N GLN A 880 -16.52 0.95 7.51
CA GLN A 880 -16.54 2.09 8.42
C GLN A 880 -15.12 2.67 8.48
N GLY A 881 -14.86 3.78 7.79
CA GLY A 881 -13.53 4.40 7.80
C GLY A 881 -13.52 5.80 7.17
N LYS A 882 -12.70 6.70 7.71
CA LYS A 882 -12.29 7.92 7.00
C LYS A 882 -11.30 7.50 5.92
N PHE A 883 -11.36 8.10 4.74
CA PHE A 883 -10.44 7.78 3.64
C PHE A 883 -9.67 9.01 3.21
N ILE A 884 -8.48 8.81 2.65
CA ILE A 884 -7.67 9.81 2.00
C ILE A 884 -7.52 9.44 0.52
N VAL A 885 -7.62 10.44 -0.35
CA VAL A 885 -7.38 10.32 -1.80
C VAL A 885 -6.43 11.41 -2.29
N ASN A 886 -5.90 11.25 -3.49
CA ASN A 886 -5.17 12.30 -4.19
C ASN A 886 -6.15 13.28 -4.84
N LYS A 887 -6.07 14.55 -4.44
CA LYS A 887 -6.98 15.61 -4.89
C LYS A 887 -6.73 16.12 -6.31
N THR A 888 -5.66 15.67 -6.97
CA THR A 888 -5.29 16.10 -8.33
C THR A 888 -5.68 15.11 -9.42
N VAL A 889 -6.14 13.91 -9.03
CA VAL A 889 -6.60 12.88 -9.97
C VAL A 889 -7.94 13.27 -10.59
N LYS A 890 -8.15 13.00 -11.88
CA LYS A 890 -9.25 13.58 -12.68
C LYS A 890 -10.64 13.19 -12.17
N ARG A 891 -10.94 11.91 -11.86
CA ARG A 891 -12.20 11.53 -11.18
C ARG A 891 -12.15 11.64 -9.65
N GLY A 892 -10.98 11.93 -9.07
CA GLY A 892 -10.84 12.28 -7.64
C GLY A 892 -11.21 13.74 -7.33
N SER A 893 -11.18 14.58 -8.37
CA SER A 893 -11.39 16.03 -8.31
C SER A 893 -12.57 16.51 -9.15
N LYS A 894 -13.05 15.70 -10.10
CA LYS A 894 -14.34 15.86 -10.78
C LYS A 894 -15.26 14.70 -10.41
N ASN A 895 -16.27 15.00 -9.60
CA ASN A 895 -17.69 14.87 -9.96
C ASN A 895 -18.06 13.79 -11.01
N ASP A 896 -17.82 12.50 -10.71
CA ASP A 896 -18.56 11.36 -11.31
C ASP A 896 -19.21 10.52 -10.20
#